data_AF-A0A9D2IKD9-F1
#
_entry.id   AF-A0A9D2IKD9-F1
#
_cell.length_a   1.000
_cell.length_b   1.000
_cell.length_c   1.000
_cell.angle_alpha   90.00
_cell.angle_beta   90.00
_cell.angle_gamma   90.00
#
_symmetry.space_group_name_H-M   'P 1'
#
loop_
_entity.id
_entity.type
_entity.pdbx_description
1 polymer ?
#
loop_
_entity_poly.entity_id
_entity_poly.type
_entity_poly.pdbx_seq_one_letter_code
_entity_poly.pdbx_strand_id
1 'polypeptide(L)'
;MHVKRFTACALAAILAVTPMSTFRVSAEDTQDSSLVLYSSFDDETAADQSGHGNNGTITKDENYGTVEFVDGVNGGKAIRIVNDSAHRKTNPAANYVDFGDGLKFGTGDFSVSLWYKTDAEGVSEGDTANDDHGGNDVSLFGNKDYSVGNNRGLTIGNFSAETPADVRVNFVAQQGTRVEIRKVNICDDTWHHLAATFDRDGNMCVYVDGSLFESKSISSYKDLSIDMDGQNFVLGADGVHTYGTPGATVDELRMYSAALSADQVSGLYNMDKPVEPPVDWDALSSLYVTFDDETANDSSSYQTNGTIVGNVQFVDGVKGKAVRISNDENHRKGNTAEQYITFGRQDGVTLGTDDFTLAFWHKSEGHGASDSAVIGNKNYVSGSNIGLAVGNYHSSGTNSLNDIRMNISGIQGSRVELKNISANDDVWHYIVASFDRDGYMNVYVDGYNVGSVDMSSHAGKTVDAGEFVLGADGYFTYGADGCLLDEVRIVRKALNEEQCTTLYQAESLSYKITQMETLADLAGTEEYSQSSLDAFCTVLESIKPQAESADVETAAVLSSQLDAAYDTLQAEAAEPVLSFDLLSDVHLRDSDSSRAANFTAGLQDIAANHSDSDALVTLGDNVSFGYDNNSRTQYFDLVEQYASQIPNKLMILGNHDVRKNDSSSSNGFSSNYDVAYKAYMEDNKIYRDDPESTNIYFDKWVNGYHFIALNTEEGLKDSIYMSDAQLEWFEEKLGESEDGTANAADPEKPVFVLVHQALNDTHQRANAYGGFGDQDAQVKEILSKHPQAIVLSGHIHNGFGVSTTMDRDYGTLIDVPSYNETEYGVTENGTGYQVDVYADRVHFRARNYITHTWMPQYDIILSAPSLPAVTSEGESLTNTGYTEDSWSRFTEALTAAQSLMDTNNESMRLEVLEASINLDAAIDGLQTTNVDKSSLEALYNQYKDLYKTGYTAETWETFTEALKAAETVLADTEAAQEQVDAAADALQTAVDGLRVSKTMLEYFLNQAKLHVENGDTANVVESVKKLFDEAIAEGEAVMAKENATKEEVANATTKLMLAIQALD
;
A
#
# COMPACT_ATOMS: atom_id res chain seq x y z
N MET A 1 -14.42 38.97 -22.09
CA MET A 1 -14.88 38.91 -23.51
C MET A 1 -13.80 38.13 -24.25
N HIS A 2 -13.90 36.85 -24.60
CA HIS A 2 -15.02 36.06 -25.10
C HIS A 2 -15.22 34.75 -24.31
N VAL A 3 -16.49 34.36 -24.26
CA VAL A 3 -17.04 33.11 -23.72
C VAL A 3 -17.22 32.11 -24.86
N LYS A 4 -16.92 30.82 -24.62
CA LYS A 4 -17.61 29.62 -25.13
C LYS A 4 -16.97 28.40 -24.44
N ARG A 5 -17.59 27.89 -23.37
CA ARG A 5 -18.58 26.79 -23.33
C ARG A 5 -17.92 25.42 -23.56
N PHE A 6 -17.55 24.73 -22.48
CA PHE A 6 -17.65 23.26 -22.27
C PHE A 6 -17.22 22.95 -20.81
N THR A 7 -18.08 23.23 -19.83
CA THR A 7 -17.93 22.75 -18.43
C THR A 7 -19.21 23.13 -17.66
N ALA A 8 -20.31 22.43 -17.95
CA ALA A 8 -21.56 22.62 -17.20
C ALA A 8 -22.42 21.34 -17.11
N CYS A 9 -21.93 20.17 -17.53
CA CYS A 9 -22.67 18.91 -17.38
C CYS A 9 -22.26 18.09 -16.15
N ALA A 10 -21.03 18.21 -15.62
CA ALA A 10 -20.60 17.44 -14.45
C ALA A 10 -21.14 18.00 -13.12
N LEU A 11 -21.27 19.33 -12.99
CA LEU A 11 -21.65 20.00 -11.74
C LEU A 11 -23.13 19.82 -11.33
N ALA A 12 -23.99 19.33 -12.25
CA ALA A 12 -25.40 19.09 -11.96
C ALA A 12 -25.69 17.63 -11.53
N ALA A 13 -24.74 16.71 -11.71
CA ALA A 13 -24.88 15.32 -11.28
C ALA A 13 -24.52 15.14 -9.80
N ILE A 14 -23.55 15.91 -9.30
CA ILE A 14 -23.01 15.79 -7.93
C ILE A 14 -23.99 16.34 -6.85
N LEU A 15 -24.89 17.26 -7.20
CA LEU A 15 -25.86 17.87 -6.27
C LEU A 15 -27.25 17.20 -6.25
N ALA A 16 -27.41 16.05 -6.90
CA ALA A 16 -28.70 15.34 -7.01
C ALA A 16 -28.58 13.86 -6.62
N VAL A 17 -28.00 13.57 -5.45
CA VAL A 17 -28.16 12.26 -4.81
C VAL A 17 -29.17 12.40 -3.69
N THR A 18 -30.44 12.19 -4.03
CA THR A 18 -31.47 11.80 -3.06
C THR A 18 -31.10 10.46 -2.43
N PRO A 19 -31.54 10.15 -1.18
CA PRO A 19 -31.33 8.82 -0.59
C PRO A 19 -31.77 7.76 -1.59
N MET A 20 -30.95 6.72 -1.80
CA MET A 20 -31.13 5.68 -2.81
C MET A 20 -32.60 5.27 -2.95
N SER A 21 -33.28 5.94 -3.88
CA SER A 21 -34.61 5.59 -4.32
C SER A 21 -34.46 5.27 -5.81
N THR A 22 -34.27 3.99 -6.07
CA THR A 22 -34.42 3.34 -7.39
C THR A 22 -33.76 4.11 -8.54
N PHE A 23 -32.49 3.83 -8.81
CA PHE A 23 -31.97 3.96 -10.18
C PHE A 23 -32.73 2.93 -11.02
N ARG A 24 -33.86 3.34 -11.60
CA ARG A 24 -34.64 2.52 -12.52
C ARG A 24 -33.98 2.61 -13.89
N VAL A 25 -33.45 1.47 -14.34
CA VAL A 25 -33.14 1.04 -15.71
C VAL A 25 -33.29 2.13 -16.78
N SER A 26 -32.17 2.52 -17.39
CA SER A 26 -32.19 3.20 -18.67
C SER A 26 -32.18 2.17 -19.80
N ALA A 27 -32.92 2.44 -20.86
CA ALA A 27 -33.25 1.55 -21.98
C ALA A 27 -32.07 1.18 -22.91
N GLU A 28 -30.85 1.08 -22.40
CA GLU A 28 -29.61 0.94 -23.19
C GLU A 28 -29.28 -0.49 -23.61
N ASP A 29 -29.83 -1.52 -22.95
CA ASP A 29 -29.54 -2.94 -23.25
C ASP A 29 -30.17 -3.42 -24.59
N THR A 30 -31.11 -2.65 -25.15
CA THR A 30 -31.69 -2.92 -26.49
C THR A 30 -30.82 -2.45 -27.65
N GLN A 31 -29.62 -1.90 -27.39
CA GLN A 31 -28.66 -1.46 -28.42
C GLN A 31 -27.47 -2.40 -28.63
N ASP A 32 -27.25 -3.41 -27.76
CA ASP A 32 -26.23 -4.41 -28.02
C ASP A 32 -26.67 -5.33 -29.16
N SER A 33 -26.05 -5.15 -30.33
CA SER A 33 -26.33 -5.96 -31.52
C SER A 33 -26.01 -7.45 -31.36
N SER A 34 -25.30 -7.84 -30.31
CA SER A 34 -25.00 -9.23 -30.01
C SER A 34 -26.08 -9.92 -29.15
N LEU A 35 -26.97 -9.18 -28.47
CA LEU A 35 -28.06 -9.76 -27.68
C LEU A 35 -29.11 -10.42 -28.60
N VAL A 36 -29.21 -11.75 -28.57
CA VAL A 36 -30.08 -12.54 -29.47
C VAL A 36 -31.29 -13.15 -28.79
N LEU A 37 -31.30 -13.23 -27.46
CA LEU A 37 -32.47 -13.60 -26.67
C LEU A 37 -32.45 -12.78 -25.38
N TYR A 38 -33.58 -12.19 -25.02
CA TYR A 38 -33.80 -11.63 -23.70
C TYR A 38 -35.22 -11.94 -23.23
N SER A 39 -35.37 -12.62 -22.10
CA SER A 39 -36.67 -12.92 -21.49
C SER A 39 -36.62 -12.58 -20.01
N SER A 40 -37.21 -11.43 -19.63
CA SER A 40 -37.31 -10.99 -18.23
C SER A 40 -38.44 -11.67 -17.45
N PHE A 41 -39.36 -12.39 -18.12
CA PHE A 41 -40.51 -13.05 -17.49
C PHE A 41 -41.52 -12.16 -16.73
N ASP A 42 -41.26 -10.85 -16.59
CA ASP A 42 -42.10 -9.87 -15.89
C ASP A 42 -43.57 -9.82 -16.32
N ASP A 43 -43.79 -9.94 -17.62
CA ASP A 43 -45.13 -9.92 -18.22
C ASP A 43 -45.86 -11.28 -18.09
N GLU A 44 -45.33 -12.18 -17.26
CA GLU A 44 -45.80 -13.57 -17.09
C GLU A 44 -45.80 -14.35 -18.43
N THR A 45 -44.75 -14.11 -19.24
CA THR A 45 -44.53 -14.78 -20.53
C THR A 45 -43.04 -15.07 -20.75
N ALA A 46 -42.72 -16.00 -21.66
CA ALA A 46 -41.36 -16.23 -22.15
C ALA A 46 -41.10 -15.48 -23.48
N ALA A 47 -41.58 -14.24 -23.59
CA ALA A 47 -41.44 -13.44 -24.81
C ALA A 47 -39.99 -12.94 -24.97
N ASP A 48 -39.50 -12.95 -26.20
CA ASP A 48 -38.18 -12.40 -26.52
C ASP A 48 -38.25 -10.88 -26.70
N GLN A 49 -37.56 -10.18 -25.82
CA GLN A 49 -37.45 -8.73 -25.75
C GLN A 49 -36.21 -8.18 -26.47
N SER A 50 -35.30 -9.04 -26.96
CA SER A 50 -34.11 -8.62 -27.73
C SER A 50 -34.45 -8.06 -29.11
N GLY A 51 -35.67 -8.32 -29.62
CA GLY A 51 -36.11 -7.93 -30.96
C GLY A 51 -35.81 -8.96 -32.05
N HIS A 52 -35.23 -10.11 -31.72
CA HIS A 52 -34.88 -11.17 -32.69
C HIS A 52 -36.01 -12.20 -32.92
N GLY A 53 -37.04 -12.18 -32.08
CA GLY A 53 -38.25 -12.98 -32.26
C GLY A 53 -38.12 -14.42 -31.77
N ASN A 54 -37.10 -14.71 -30.95
CA ASN A 54 -36.83 -16.01 -30.34
C ASN A 54 -37.76 -16.29 -29.16
N ASN A 55 -39.08 -16.15 -29.35
CA ASN A 55 -40.07 -16.28 -28.29
C ASN A 55 -40.14 -17.73 -27.78
N GLY A 56 -40.06 -17.90 -26.47
CA GLY A 56 -40.22 -19.17 -25.79
C GLY A 56 -41.68 -19.66 -25.79
N THR A 57 -41.86 -20.95 -26.04
CA THR A 57 -43.15 -21.64 -25.89
C THR A 57 -43.17 -22.38 -24.55
N ILE A 58 -44.06 -21.94 -23.66
CA ILE A 58 -44.27 -22.58 -22.35
C ILE A 58 -45.10 -23.85 -22.52
N THR A 59 -44.60 -24.98 -22.03
CA THR A 59 -45.30 -26.27 -22.07
C THR A 59 -46.44 -26.32 -21.06
N LYS A 60 -47.52 -27.01 -21.43
CA LYS A 60 -48.71 -27.24 -20.59
C LYS A 60 -49.05 -28.72 -20.60
N ASP A 61 -48.88 -29.40 -19.47
CA ASP A 61 -49.32 -30.78 -19.30
C ASP A 61 -50.62 -30.82 -18.48
N GLU A 62 -51.67 -31.43 -19.02
CA GLU A 62 -52.99 -31.48 -18.37
C GLU A 62 -53.00 -32.26 -17.04
N ASN A 63 -52.00 -33.11 -16.78
CA ASN A 63 -51.87 -33.93 -15.58
C ASN A 63 -50.89 -33.36 -14.53
N TYR A 64 -49.96 -32.50 -14.94
CA TYR A 64 -48.87 -31.98 -14.09
C TYR A 64 -48.86 -30.44 -13.94
N GLY A 65 -49.74 -29.72 -14.61
CA GLY A 65 -49.86 -28.26 -14.50
C GLY A 65 -49.08 -27.50 -15.58
N THR A 66 -48.71 -26.26 -15.26
CA THR A 66 -47.86 -25.40 -16.11
C THR A 66 -46.87 -24.66 -15.20
N VAL A 67 -45.89 -23.99 -15.79
CA VAL A 67 -44.92 -23.16 -15.06
C VAL A 67 -45.61 -22.11 -14.19
N GLU A 68 -44.99 -21.74 -13.08
CA GLU A 68 -45.47 -20.69 -12.18
C GLU A 68 -44.70 -19.39 -12.46
N PHE A 69 -45.35 -18.23 -12.26
CA PHE A 69 -44.65 -16.94 -12.21
C PHE A 69 -44.63 -16.46 -10.76
N VAL A 70 -43.43 -16.28 -10.23
CA VAL A 70 -43.19 -15.91 -8.82
C VAL A 70 -42.48 -14.55 -8.77
N ASP A 71 -42.28 -14.00 -7.58
CA ASP A 71 -41.55 -12.75 -7.45
C ASP A 71 -40.09 -12.97 -7.88
N GLY A 72 -39.67 -12.13 -8.82
CA GLY A 72 -38.36 -12.18 -9.46
C GLY A 72 -37.33 -11.28 -8.79
N VAL A 73 -36.16 -11.18 -9.42
CA VAL A 73 -35.18 -10.15 -9.05
C VAL A 73 -35.75 -8.76 -9.38
N ASN A 74 -35.20 -7.70 -8.81
CA ASN A 74 -35.64 -6.31 -9.07
C ASN A 74 -37.13 -5.97 -8.81
N GLY A 75 -37.88 -6.82 -8.10
CA GLY A 75 -39.32 -6.63 -7.85
C GLY A 75 -40.22 -6.96 -9.05
N GLY A 76 -39.66 -7.63 -10.06
CA GLY A 76 -40.32 -8.16 -11.25
C GLY A 76 -40.97 -9.54 -11.05
N LYS A 77 -41.17 -10.29 -12.14
CA LYS A 77 -41.63 -11.69 -12.11
C LYS A 77 -40.60 -12.63 -12.71
N ALA A 78 -40.28 -13.70 -11.97
CA ALA A 78 -39.49 -14.81 -12.46
C ALA A 78 -40.36 -16.00 -12.88
N ILE A 79 -39.83 -16.87 -13.74
CA ILE A 79 -40.46 -18.14 -14.10
C ILE A 79 -39.95 -19.26 -13.20
N ARG A 80 -40.86 -20.03 -12.59
CA ARG A 80 -40.55 -21.22 -11.80
C ARG A 80 -41.01 -22.48 -12.53
N ILE A 81 -40.05 -23.37 -12.75
CA ILE A 81 -40.21 -24.62 -13.48
C ILE A 81 -39.97 -25.79 -12.52
N VAL A 82 -40.97 -26.66 -12.40
CA VAL A 82 -40.97 -27.79 -11.47
C VAL A 82 -41.34 -29.06 -12.24
N ASN A 83 -40.49 -30.08 -12.15
CA ASN A 83 -40.76 -31.43 -12.64
C ASN A 83 -40.65 -32.43 -11.49
N ASP A 84 -41.56 -33.39 -11.41
CA ASP A 84 -41.46 -34.44 -10.39
C ASP A 84 -40.32 -35.43 -10.71
N SER A 85 -40.05 -36.35 -9.76
CA SER A 85 -38.98 -37.33 -9.90
C SER A 85 -39.13 -38.28 -11.10
N ALA A 86 -40.34 -38.46 -11.64
CA ALA A 86 -40.53 -39.31 -12.81
C ALA A 86 -39.91 -38.71 -14.08
N HIS A 87 -39.72 -37.39 -14.14
CA HIS A 87 -39.26 -36.68 -15.34
C HIS A 87 -37.79 -36.27 -15.30
N ARG A 88 -37.07 -36.56 -14.20
CA ARG A 88 -35.66 -36.20 -14.00
C ARG A 88 -34.66 -37.03 -14.81
N LYS A 89 -35.12 -37.93 -15.68
CA LYS A 89 -34.28 -38.80 -16.51
C LYS A 89 -34.87 -38.90 -17.93
N THR A 90 -34.94 -40.10 -18.51
CA THR A 90 -35.32 -40.32 -19.91
C THR A 90 -36.79 -40.11 -20.24
N ASN A 91 -37.65 -39.86 -19.25
CA ASN A 91 -39.05 -39.51 -19.50
C ASN A 91 -39.13 -38.05 -19.98
N PRO A 92 -40.06 -37.71 -20.90
CA PRO A 92 -40.26 -36.34 -21.35
C PRO A 92 -40.58 -35.40 -20.19
N ALA A 93 -39.93 -34.24 -20.11
CA ALA A 93 -40.21 -33.23 -19.09
C ALA A 93 -41.67 -32.76 -19.19
N ALA A 94 -42.32 -32.56 -18.04
CA ALA A 94 -43.70 -32.10 -17.98
C ALA A 94 -43.80 -30.57 -18.13
N ASN A 95 -42.84 -29.83 -17.55
CA ASN A 95 -42.80 -28.38 -17.57
C ASN A 95 -41.43 -27.90 -18.06
N TYR A 96 -41.43 -27.05 -19.10
CA TYR A 96 -40.24 -26.42 -19.68
C TYR A 96 -40.66 -25.23 -20.57
N VAL A 97 -39.69 -24.41 -20.98
CA VAL A 97 -39.83 -23.38 -22.02
C VAL A 97 -38.96 -23.76 -23.21
N ASP A 98 -39.55 -23.84 -24.40
CA ASP A 98 -38.84 -24.17 -25.64
C ASP A 98 -38.67 -22.91 -26.50
N PHE A 99 -37.43 -22.48 -26.71
CA PHE A 99 -37.08 -21.33 -27.55
C PHE A 99 -36.90 -21.70 -29.03
N GLY A 100 -37.17 -22.96 -29.40
CA GLY A 100 -37.15 -23.45 -30.76
C GLY A 100 -35.74 -23.67 -31.33
N ASP A 101 -35.67 -23.80 -32.65
CA ASP A 101 -34.45 -24.07 -33.41
C ASP A 101 -33.83 -22.80 -34.05
N GLY A 102 -34.36 -21.61 -33.74
CA GLY A 102 -33.87 -20.33 -34.26
C GLY A 102 -32.53 -19.88 -33.68
N LEU A 103 -32.26 -20.26 -32.43
CA LEU A 103 -31.00 -19.96 -31.73
C LEU A 103 -29.92 -20.96 -32.17
N LYS A 104 -29.05 -20.50 -33.08
CA LYS A 104 -27.92 -21.27 -33.63
C LYS A 104 -26.67 -20.41 -33.57
N PHE A 105 -25.64 -20.92 -32.91
CA PHE A 105 -24.37 -20.18 -32.69
C PHE A 105 -23.28 -20.58 -33.69
N GLY A 106 -23.50 -21.67 -34.45
CA GLY A 106 -22.57 -22.13 -35.46
C GLY A 106 -21.21 -22.40 -34.84
N THR A 107 -20.19 -21.81 -35.44
CA THR A 107 -18.79 -21.83 -34.96
C THR A 107 -18.41 -20.55 -34.19
N GLY A 108 -19.34 -19.60 -34.04
CA GLY A 108 -19.07 -18.30 -33.45
C GLY A 108 -19.17 -18.30 -31.93
N ASP A 109 -18.65 -17.22 -31.35
CA ASP A 109 -18.70 -16.98 -29.90
C ASP A 109 -20.12 -16.70 -29.43
N PHE A 110 -20.35 -16.99 -28.16
CA PHE A 110 -21.64 -16.74 -27.54
C PHE A 110 -21.55 -16.68 -26.03
N SER A 111 -22.58 -16.14 -25.39
CA SER A 111 -22.72 -16.12 -23.93
C SER A 111 -24.15 -16.41 -23.52
N VAL A 112 -24.30 -16.95 -22.31
CA VAL A 112 -25.59 -17.14 -21.63
C VAL A 112 -25.49 -16.49 -20.27
N SER A 113 -26.52 -15.74 -19.86
CA SER A 113 -26.61 -15.11 -18.55
C SER A 113 -28.05 -15.25 -18.03
N LEU A 114 -28.21 -15.57 -16.75
CA LEU A 114 -29.52 -15.62 -16.09
C LEU A 114 -29.37 -15.41 -14.58
N TRP A 115 -30.46 -14.99 -13.95
CA TRP A 115 -30.63 -15.15 -12.51
C TRP A 115 -31.27 -16.50 -12.22
N TYR A 116 -30.73 -17.20 -11.23
CA TYR A 116 -31.12 -18.56 -10.87
C TYR A 116 -31.30 -18.68 -9.36
N LYS A 117 -32.40 -19.29 -8.97
CA LYS A 117 -32.70 -19.71 -7.61
C LYS A 117 -33.33 -21.09 -7.64
N THR A 118 -32.95 -21.97 -6.72
CA THR A 118 -33.55 -23.31 -6.57
C THR A 118 -34.09 -23.49 -5.16
N ASP A 119 -35.15 -24.26 -4.98
CA ASP A 119 -35.69 -24.50 -3.64
C ASP A 119 -34.65 -25.24 -2.77
N ALA A 120 -34.63 -25.02 -1.45
CA ALA A 120 -33.70 -25.66 -0.49
C ALA A 120 -33.66 -27.21 -0.55
N GLU A 121 -34.65 -27.83 -1.20
CA GLU A 121 -34.72 -29.27 -1.51
C GLU A 121 -34.25 -29.60 -2.94
N GLY A 122 -33.27 -28.87 -3.51
CA GLY A 122 -32.61 -29.19 -4.80
C GLY A 122 -32.09 -30.64 -4.93
N VAL A 123 -32.18 -31.42 -3.85
CA VAL A 123 -32.15 -32.88 -3.78
C VAL A 123 -33.34 -33.31 -2.90
N SER A 124 -34.48 -33.73 -3.46
CA SER A 124 -35.58 -34.23 -2.63
C SER A 124 -35.11 -35.43 -1.78
N GLU A 125 -35.39 -35.44 -0.48
CA GLU A 125 -35.16 -36.58 0.40
C GLU A 125 -35.70 -37.87 -0.24
N GLY A 126 -34.81 -38.82 -0.57
CA GLY A 126 -35.19 -40.19 -0.90
C GLY A 126 -34.64 -40.79 -2.20
N ASP A 127 -33.92 -40.04 -3.05
CA ASP A 127 -33.37 -40.60 -4.29
C ASP A 127 -31.96 -41.18 -4.11
N THR A 128 -31.81 -42.14 -3.18
CA THR A 128 -30.56 -42.91 -3.00
C THR A 128 -30.46 -44.09 -3.97
N ALA A 129 -30.93 -43.92 -5.22
CA ALA A 129 -30.90 -44.99 -6.21
C ALA A 129 -29.47 -45.21 -6.72
N ASN A 130 -28.81 -46.16 -6.07
CA ASN A 130 -27.51 -46.72 -6.40
C ASN A 130 -27.59 -47.55 -7.71
N ASP A 131 -27.81 -46.89 -8.85
CA ASP A 131 -27.52 -47.43 -10.19
C ASP A 131 -26.19 -46.85 -10.70
N ASP A 132 -25.55 -47.50 -11.67
CA ASP A 132 -24.17 -47.21 -12.14
C ASP A 132 -23.99 -45.78 -12.74
N HIS A 133 -25.00 -44.90 -12.65
CA HIS A 133 -25.00 -43.49 -13.07
C HIS A 133 -25.47 -42.51 -11.95
N GLY A 134 -25.44 -42.92 -10.67
CA GLY A 134 -26.04 -42.19 -9.54
C GLY A 134 -25.73 -40.69 -9.41
N GLY A 135 -26.61 -39.83 -9.94
CA GLY A 135 -26.65 -38.37 -9.81
C GLY A 135 -28.05 -37.80 -10.08
N ASN A 136 -28.32 -36.57 -9.63
CA ASN A 136 -29.50 -35.76 -9.99
C ASN A 136 -29.41 -35.26 -11.44
N ASP A 137 -29.17 -36.13 -12.43
CA ASP A 137 -28.92 -35.73 -13.82
C ASP A 137 -30.09 -34.92 -14.42
N VAL A 138 -30.10 -33.59 -14.29
CA VAL A 138 -31.17 -32.72 -14.76
C VAL A 138 -30.61 -31.50 -15.49
N SER A 139 -31.23 -31.14 -16.61
CA SER A 139 -30.84 -30.00 -17.42
C SER A 139 -31.68 -28.78 -16.99
N LEU A 140 -31.00 -27.70 -16.61
CA LEU A 140 -31.60 -26.39 -16.38
C LEU A 140 -31.77 -25.65 -17.71
N PHE A 141 -30.72 -25.55 -18.50
CA PHE A 141 -30.77 -24.80 -19.76
C PHE A 141 -29.78 -25.33 -20.78
N GLY A 142 -30.19 -25.42 -22.04
CA GLY A 142 -29.25 -25.70 -23.13
C GLY A 142 -29.90 -26.34 -24.33
N ASN A 143 -29.06 -26.74 -25.28
CA ASN A 143 -29.47 -27.39 -26.53
C ASN A 143 -28.98 -28.83 -26.69
N LYS A 144 -28.37 -29.41 -25.66
CA LYS A 144 -27.77 -30.74 -25.71
C LYS A 144 -28.80 -31.82 -25.41
N ASP A 145 -28.69 -32.97 -26.09
CA ASP A 145 -29.27 -34.23 -25.61
C ASP A 145 -28.34 -34.78 -24.51
N TYR A 146 -28.74 -34.69 -23.25
CA TYR A 146 -27.86 -35.03 -22.11
C TYR A 146 -27.82 -36.52 -21.79
N SER A 147 -28.44 -37.39 -22.60
CA SER A 147 -28.41 -38.85 -22.38
C SER A 147 -27.01 -39.41 -22.12
N VAL A 148 -25.98 -38.77 -22.69
CA VAL A 148 -24.59 -38.88 -22.27
C VAL A 148 -23.93 -37.51 -22.32
N GLY A 149 -23.15 -37.14 -21.29
CA GLY A 149 -22.44 -35.85 -21.26
C GLY A 149 -21.42 -35.60 -22.39
N ASN A 150 -21.10 -36.61 -23.21
CA ASN A 150 -20.25 -36.49 -24.40
C ASN A 150 -21.03 -36.16 -25.69
N ASN A 151 -22.37 -36.11 -25.63
CA ASN A 151 -23.16 -35.69 -26.78
C ASN A 151 -22.84 -34.22 -27.11
N ARG A 152 -22.91 -33.87 -28.39
CA ARG A 152 -22.69 -32.49 -28.86
C ARG A 152 -23.77 -31.56 -28.30
N GLY A 153 -23.38 -30.33 -27.98
CA GLY A 153 -24.26 -29.28 -27.45
C GLY A 153 -23.79 -28.73 -26.10
N LEU A 154 -24.51 -27.71 -25.63
CA LEU A 154 -24.38 -27.09 -24.31
C LEU A 154 -25.53 -27.56 -23.41
N THR A 155 -25.21 -27.88 -22.16
CA THR A 155 -26.20 -27.91 -21.08
C THR A 155 -25.60 -27.29 -19.82
N ILE A 156 -26.44 -26.55 -19.10
CA ILE A 156 -26.23 -26.05 -17.75
C ILE A 156 -27.23 -26.80 -16.89
N GLY A 157 -26.80 -27.37 -15.77
CA GLY A 157 -27.69 -28.15 -14.91
C GLY A 157 -26.98 -28.80 -13.75
N ASN A 158 -27.74 -29.50 -12.91
CA ASN A 158 -27.18 -30.32 -11.85
C ASN A 158 -26.98 -31.73 -12.40
N PHE A 159 -25.78 -32.28 -12.30
CA PHE A 159 -25.47 -33.63 -12.79
C PHE A 159 -24.73 -34.47 -11.75
N SER A 160 -25.05 -34.22 -10.48
CA SER A 160 -24.27 -34.68 -9.34
C SER A 160 -25.14 -35.39 -8.32
N ALA A 161 -24.58 -36.41 -7.67
CA ALA A 161 -25.10 -36.93 -6.41
C ALA A 161 -24.39 -36.32 -5.19
N GLU A 162 -23.48 -35.36 -5.39
CA GLU A 162 -22.77 -34.71 -4.30
C GLU A 162 -23.73 -33.84 -3.47
N THR A 163 -23.45 -33.76 -2.17
CA THR A 163 -24.16 -32.90 -1.22
C THR A 163 -23.12 -31.94 -0.61
N PRO A 164 -23.32 -30.61 -0.71
CA PRO A 164 -24.45 -29.94 -1.37
C PRO A 164 -24.45 -30.14 -2.89
N ALA A 165 -25.63 -29.94 -3.49
CA ALA A 165 -25.83 -30.03 -4.94
C ALA A 165 -25.06 -28.91 -5.67
N ASP A 166 -24.48 -29.21 -6.84
CA ASP A 166 -23.76 -28.24 -7.68
C ASP A 166 -24.42 -28.03 -9.05
N VAL A 167 -24.21 -26.84 -9.62
CA VAL A 167 -24.46 -26.54 -11.04
C VAL A 167 -23.19 -26.82 -11.84
N ARG A 168 -23.36 -27.30 -13.07
CA ARG A 168 -22.28 -27.62 -14.00
C ARG A 168 -22.58 -27.06 -15.38
N VAL A 169 -21.54 -26.61 -16.08
CA VAL A 169 -21.61 -26.13 -17.46
C VAL A 169 -20.87 -27.12 -18.34
N ASN A 170 -21.62 -27.85 -19.17
CA ASN A 170 -21.10 -28.94 -20.00
C ASN A 170 -21.19 -28.60 -21.48
N PHE A 171 -20.03 -28.55 -22.13
CA PHE A 171 -19.84 -28.14 -23.51
C PHE A 171 -19.17 -29.23 -24.35
N VAL A 172 -19.75 -29.53 -25.52
CA VAL A 172 -19.14 -30.42 -26.53
C VAL A 172 -19.42 -29.86 -27.92
N ALA A 173 -18.36 -29.54 -28.68
CA ALA A 173 -18.46 -29.17 -30.09
C ALA A 173 -18.48 -30.40 -31.02
N GLN A 174 -18.82 -30.20 -32.30
CA GLN A 174 -18.76 -31.22 -33.33
C GLN A 174 -17.39 -31.90 -33.38
N GLN A 175 -17.35 -33.23 -33.24
CA GLN A 175 -16.11 -34.03 -33.18
C GLN A 175 -15.16 -33.67 -32.01
N GLY A 176 -15.62 -32.84 -31.07
CA GLY A 176 -14.88 -32.47 -29.87
C GLY A 176 -15.03 -33.49 -28.74
N THR A 177 -14.32 -33.23 -27.64
CA THR A 177 -14.47 -33.94 -26.38
C THR A 177 -15.20 -33.06 -25.37
N ARG A 178 -15.78 -33.67 -24.32
CA ARG A 178 -16.43 -32.95 -23.23
C ARG A 178 -15.47 -32.03 -22.51
N VAL A 179 -15.82 -30.74 -22.49
CA VAL A 179 -15.24 -29.74 -21.59
C VAL A 179 -16.32 -29.36 -20.60
N GLU A 180 -15.97 -29.31 -19.32
CA GLU A 180 -16.94 -29.10 -18.26
C GLU A 180 -16.34 -28.34 -17.08
N ILE A 181 -17.05 -27.33 -16.63
CA ILE A 181 -16.83 -26.63 -15.35
C ILE A 181 -17.83 -27.20 -14.33
N ARG A 182 -17.35 -27.50 -13.12
CA ARG A 182 -18.10 -28.26 -12.09
C ARG A 182 -18.06 -27.52 -10.75
N LYS A 183 -18.90 -27.95 -9.79
CA LYS A 183 -18.90 -27.46 -8.41
C LYS A 183 -19.26 -25.98 -8.27
N VAL A 184 -20.13 -25.50 -9.16
CA VAL A 184 -20.71 -24.16 -9.03
C VAL A 184 -21.80 -24.25 -7.95
N ASN A 185 -21.45 -23.90 -6.71
CA ASN A 185 -22.28 -24.12 -5.52
C ASN A 185 -23.26 -22.95 -5.31
N ILE A 186 -24.33 -22.92 -6.12
CA ILE A 186 -25.37 -21.87 -6.10
C ILE A 186 -26.77 -22.45 -5.85
N CYS A 187 -26.84 -23.64 -5.24
CA CYS A 187 -28.08 -24.36 -4.98
C CYS A 187 -28.51 -24.22 -3.51
N ASP A 188 -28.78 -23.00 -3.05
CA ASP A 188 -28.93 -22.67 -1.62
C ASP A 188 -30.21 -21.90 -1.26
N ASP A 189 -31.20 -21.85 -2.15
CA ASP A 189 -32.45 -21.08 -1.97
C ASP A 189 -32.27 -19.54 -1.94
N THR A 190 -31.13 -19.05 -2.44
CA THR A 190 -30.92 -17.62 -2.71
C THR A 190 -30.82 -17.33 -4.21
N TRP A 191 -30.91 -16.06 -4.58
CA TRP A 191 -30.79 -15.61 -5.96
C TRP A 191 -29.31 -15.45 -6.31
N HIS A 192 -28.86 -16.15 -7.36
CA HIS A 192 -27.53 -15.98 -7.92
C HIS A 192 -27.60 -15.59 -9.39
N HIS A 193 -26.67 -14.74 -9.83
CA HIS A 193 -26.43 -14.49 -11.24
C HIS A 193 -25.43 -15.52 -11.77
N LEU A 194 -25.84 -16.29 -12.78
CA LEU A 194 -25.00 -17.28 -13.45
C LEU A 194 -24.77 -16.84 -14.90
N ALA A 195 -23.52 -16.65 -15.28
CA ALA A 195 -23.14 -16.39 -16.67
C ALA A 195 -22.07 -17.37 -17.16
N ALA A 196 -22.15 -17.75 -18.43
CA ALA A 196 -21.14 -18.55 -19.12
C ALA A 196 -20.82 -17.93 -20.47
N THR A 197 -19.55 -17.63 -20.70
CA THR A 197 -19.04 -17.04 -21.96
C THR A 197 -18.20 -18.08 -22.70
N PHE A 198 -18.33 -18.11 -24.02
CA PHE A 198 -17.69 -19.10 -24.88
C PHE A 198 -16.96 -18.39 -26.00
N ASP A 199 -15.73 -17.99 -25.72
CA ASP A 199 -14.77 -17.59 -26.73
C ASP A 199 -14.24 -18.84 -27.43
N ARG A 200 -14.64 -19.05 -28.69
CA ARG A 200 -14.41 -20.29 -29.42
C ARG A 200 -12.97 -20.46 -29.84
N ASP A 201 -12.19 -19.37 -29.96
CA ASP A 201 -10.75 -19.43 -30.20
C ASP A 201 -9.90 -19.20 -28.94
N GLY A 202 -10.53 -18.88 -27.81
CA GLY A 202 -9.95 -18.86 -26.47
C GLY A 202 -10.58 -19.84 -25.47
N ASN A 203 -11.29 -19.28 -24.48
CA ASN A 203 -11.75 -19.97 -23.28
C ASN A 203 -13.29 -20.00 -23.13
N MET A 204 -13.78 -21.06 -22.48
CA MET A 204 -15.08 -21.09 -21.84
C MET A 204 -14.90 -20.60 -20.40
N CYS A 205 -15.60 -19.55 -20.01
CA CYS A 205 -15.56 -18.98 -18.66
C CYS A 205 -16.94 -19.09 -18.02
N VAL A 206 -16.99 -19.38 -16.72
CA VAL A 206 -18.20 -19.33 -15.90
C VAL A 206 -18.03 -18.27 -14.84
N TYR A 207 -19.06 -17.46 -14.64
CA TYR A 207 -19.12 -16.39 -13.67
C TYR A 207 -20.32 -16.61 -12.74
N VAL A 208 -20.12 -16.28 -11.47
CA VAL A 208 -21.16 -16.31 -10.43
C VAL A 208 -21.17 -14.93 -9.78
N ASP A 209 -22.34 -14.32 -9.69
CA ASP A 209 -22.56 -13.02 -9.03
C ASP A 209 -21.60 -11.94 -9.54
N GLY A 210 -21.44 -11.89 -10.87
CA GLY A 210 -20.56 -10.95 -11.56
C GLY A 210 -19.06 -11.31 -11.56
N SER A 211 -18.63 -12.29 -10.78
CA SER A 211 -17.22 -12.66 -10.60
C SER A 211 -16.83 -13.94 -11.35
N LEU A 212 -15.59 -14.03 -11.87
CA LEU A 212 -15.12 -15.23 -12.57
C LEU A 212 -14.98 -16.40 -11.59
N PHE A 213 -15.69 -17.49 -11.86
CA PHE A 213 -15.61 -18.73 -11.08
C PHE A 213 -14.52 -19.67 -11.60
N GLU A 214 -14.52 -20.02 -12.88
CA GLU A 214 -13.52 -20.91 -13.50
C GLU A 214 -13.44 -20.63 -15.01
N SER A 215 -12.29 -20.89 -15.61
CA SER A 215 -12.09 -20.85 -17.07
C SER A 215 -11.40 -22.11 -17.61
N LYS A 216 -11.77 -22.53 -18.83
CA LYS A 216 -11.16 -23.69 -19.53
C LYS A 216 -10.98 -23.40 -21.01
N SER A 217 -9.82 -23.76 -21.54
CA SER A 217 -9.56 -23.58 -22.97
C SER A 217 -10.47 -24.46 -23.84
N ILE A 218 -11.10 -23.83 -24.83
CA ILE A 218 -11.91 -24.45 -25.87
C ILE A 218 -11.43 -24.08 -27.28
N SER A 219 -10.29 -23.38 -27.37
CA SER A 219 -9.63 -22.91 -28.60
C SER A 219 -9.45 -23.98 -29.67
N SER A 220 -9.26 -25.24 -29.26
CA SER A 220 -9.17 -26.40 -30.17
C SER A 220 -10.45 -26.65 -30.99
N TYR A 221 -11.55 -25.97 -30.66
CA TYR A 221 -12.85 -26.14 -31.28
C TYR A 221 -13.32 -24.93 -32.10
N LYS A 222 -12.49 -23.90 -32.35
CA LYS A 222 -12.90 -22.64 -33.01
C LYS A 222 -13.68 -22.76 -34.33
N ASP A 223 -13.46 -23.83 -35.08
CA ASP A 223 -14.13 -24.07 -36.37
C ASP A 223 -15.25 -25.13 -36.27
N LEU A 224 -15.67 -25.51 -35.05
CA LEU A 224 -16.59 -26.61 -34.79
C LEU A 224 -17.87 -26.11 -34.15
N SER A 225 -19.00 -26.54 -34.72
CA SER A 225 -20.31 -26.11 -34.25
C SER A 225 -20.86 -26.96 -33.12
N ILE A 226 -21.61 -26.35 -32.21
CA ILE A 226 -22.40 -27.05 -31.20
C ILE A 226 -23.81 -27.41 -31.68
N ASP A 227 -24.25 -26.88 -32.81
CA ASP A 227 -25.62 -27.02 -33.27
C ASP A 227 -25.91 -28.42 -33.82
N MET A 228 -27.08 -28.95 -33.44
CA MET A 228 -27.63 -30.20 -33.96
C MET A 228 -29.01 -29.96 -34.57
N ASP A 229 -29.33 -30.68 -35.65
CA ASP A 229 -30.69 -30.73 -36.19
C ASP A 229 -31.60 -31.48 -35.20
N GLY A 230 -32.77 -30.90 -34.90
CA GLY A 230 -33.75 -31.50 -33.98
C GLY A 230 -33.44 -31.29 -32.50
N GLN A 231 -32.49 -30.41 -32.16
CA GLN A 231 -32.27 -29.93 -30.80
C GLN A 231 -32.55 -28.43 -30.69
N ASN A 232 -33.29 -28.07 -29.65
CA ASN A 232 -33.71 -26.70 -29.35
C ASN A 232 -33.02 -26.20 -28.09
N PHE A 233 -32.91 -24.88 -27.93
CA PHE A 233 -32.58 -24.33 -26.61
C PHE A 233 -33.82 -24.39 -25.71
N VAL A 234 -33.69 -25.12 -24.61
CA VAL A 234 -34.80 -25.40 -23.69
C VAL A 234 -34.39 -24.97 -22.29
N LEU A 235 -35.30 -24.28 -21.60
CA LEU A 235 -35.22 -23.97 -20.18
C LEU A 235 -36.09 -24.95 -19.39
N GLY A 236 -35.51 -25.60 -18.38
CA GLY A 236 -36.14 -26.58 -17.50
C GLY A 236 -36.07 -28.04 -17.98
N ALA A 237 -35.41 -28.30 -19.12
CA ALA A 237 -35.16 -29.64 -19.65
C ALA A 237 -33.94 -29.60 -20.59
N ASP A 238 -33.58 -30.75 -21.18
CA ASP A 238 -32.53 -30.84 -22.20
C ASP A 238 -33.07 -30.53 -23.61
N GLY A 239 -32.18 -30.47 -24.61
CA GLY A 239 -32.52 -30.04 -25.96
C GLY A 239 -33.44 -30.99 -26.74
N VAL A 240 -33.78 -32.15 -26.16
CA VAL A 240 -34.77 -33.12 -26.68
C VAL A 240 -35.95 -33.31 -25.71
N HIS A 241 -36.15 -32.36 -24.80
CA HIS A 241 -37.27 -32.26 -23.85
C HIS A 241 -37.33 -33.39 -22.82
N THR A 242 -36.19 -33.93 -22.39
CA THR A 242 -36.04 -34.91 -21.31
C THR A 242 -35.17 -34.34 -20.18
N TYR A 243 -34.91 -35.09 -19.10
CA TYR A 243 -34.07 -34.65 -17.98
C TYR A 243 -34.56 -33.36 -17.31
N GLY A 244 -35.86 -33.30 -16.98
CA GLY A 244 -36.51 -32.11 -16.44
C GLY A 244 -36.04 -31.72 -15.04
N THR A 245 -35.89 -30.41 -14.81
CA THR A 245 -35.42 -29.87 -13.52
C THR A 245 -36.45 -30.02 -12.40
N PRO A 246 -36.06 -30.43 -11.17
CA PRO A 246 -36.98 -30.65 -10.05
C PRO A 246 -37.61 -29.38 -9.50
N GLY A 247 -36.95 -28.23 -9.68
CA GLY A 247 -37.37 -26.95 -9.13
C GLY A 247 -36.31 -25.90 -9.44
N ALA A 248 -36.55 -25.09 -10.46
CA ALA A 248 -35.69 -23.98 -10.83
C ALA A 248 -36.55 -22.73 -11.03
N THR A 249 -36.17 -21.66 -10.35
CA THR A 249 -36.70 -20.32 -10.57
C THR A 249 -35.65 -19.54 -11.34
N VAL A 250 -36.04 -19.00 -12.49
CA VAL A 250 -35.15 -18.30 -13.40
C VAL A 250 -35.72 -16.94 -13.72
N ASP A 251 -34.84 -15.96 -13.75
CA ASP A 251 -35.16 -14.60 -14.13
C ASP A 251 -34.13 -14.04 -15.11
N GLU A 252 -34.51 -13.01 -15.85
CA GLU A 252 -33.62 -12.21 -16.71
C GLU A 252 -32.68 -13.05 -17.62
N LEU A 253 -33.25 -14.04 -18.33
CA LEU A 253 -32.50 -14.92 -19.23
C LEU A 253 -32.04 -14.16 -20.47
N ARG A 254 -30.73 -14.03 -20.64
CA ARG A 254 -30.07 -13.39 -21.79
C ARG A 254 -29.15 -14.36 -22.53
N MET A 255 -29.13 -14.26 -23.86
CA MET A 255 -28.13 -14.91 -24.71
C MET A 255 -27.53 -13.93 -25.69
N TYR A 256 -26.23 -14.01 -25.88
CA TYR A 256 -25.45 -13.14 -26.75
C TYR A 256 -24.76 -13.97 -27.83
N SER A 257 -24.63 -13.43 -29.05
CA SER A 257 -23.82 -13.99 -30.15
C SER A 257 -22.36 -13.51 -30.10
N ALA A 258 -21.88 -13.17 -28.91
CA ALA A 258 -20.51 -12.79 -28.61
C ALA A 258 -20.10 -13.36 -27.25
N ALA A 259 -18.81 -13.57 -27.04
CA ALA A 259 -18.26 -13.81 -25.71
C ALA A 259 -18.20 -12.46 -24.96
N LEU A 260 -18.95 -12.33 -23.87
CA LEU A 260 -18.91 -11.12 -23.04
C LEU A 260 -17.58 -11.05 -22.27
N SER A 261 -17.09 -9.83 -22.06
CA SER A 261 -15.98 -9.58 -21.13
C SER A 261 -16.42 -9.74 -19.67
N ALA A 262 -15.46 -9.83 -18.75
CA ALA A 262 -15.76 -9.86 -17.31
C ALA A 262 -16.54 -8.62 -16.86
N ASP A 263 -16.17 -7.43 -17.33
CA ASP A 263 -16.87 -6.17 -17.01
C ASP A 263 -18.31 -6.16 -17.50
N GLN A 264 -18.56 -6.69 -18.70
CA GLN A 264 -19.92 -6.79 -19.22
C GLN A 264 -20.77 -7.75 -18.38
N VAL A 265 -20.20 -8.87 -17.92
CA VAL A 265 -20.88 -9.81 -17.03
C VAL A 265 -21.16 -9.18 -15.66
N SER A 266 -20.17 -8.50 -15.07
CA SER A 266 -20.32 -7.76 -13.81
C SER A 266 -21.36 -6.64 -13.93
N GLY A 267 -21.40 -5.94 -15.07
CA GLY A 267 -22.42 -4.94 -15.37
C GLY A 267 -23.84 -5.52 -15.38
N LEU A 268 -24.04 -6.71 -15.96
CA LEU A 268 -25.34 -7.40 -15.95
C LEU A 268 -25.76 -7.82 -14.53
N TYR A 269 -24.83 -8.32 -13.72
CA TYR A 269 -25.09 -8.63 -12.31
C TYR A 269 -25.57 -7.38 -11.57
N ASN A 270 -24.82 -6.29 -11.64
CA ASN A 270 -25.12 -5.06 -10.91
C ASN A 270 -26.41 -4.37 -11.39
N MET A 271 -26.79 -4.55 -12.65
CA MET A 271 -28.04 -4.03 -13.20
C MET A 271 -29.27 -4.68 -12.56
N ASP A 272 -29.19 -5.99 -12.32
CA ASP A 272 -30.33 -6.82 -11.96
C ASP A 272 -30.36 -7.28 -10.51
N LYS A 273 -29.30 -7.01 -9.74
CA LYS A 273 -29.16 -7.52 -8.37
C LYS A 273 -30.34 -7.11 -7.48
N PRO A 274 -30.95 -8.05 -6.73
CA PRO A 274 -31.99 -7.71 -5.77
C PRO A 274 -31.53 -6.63 -4.80
N VAL A 275 -32.29 -5.54 -4.70
CA VAL A 275 -32.06 -4.52 -3.67
C VAL A 275 -32.58 -5.06 -2.35
N GLU A 276 -31.67 -5.46 -1.46
CA GLU A 276 -32.00 -5.81 -0.09
C GLU A 276 -32.63 -4.60 0.62
N PRO A 277 -33.65 -4.79 1.48
CA PRO A 277 -34.19 -3.70 2.27
C PRO A 277 -33.11 -3.09 3.18
N PRO A 278 -33.10 -1.76 3.38
CA PRO A 278 -32.13 -1.09 4.24
C PRO A 278 -32.12 -1.68 5.65
N VAL A 279 -30.94 -1.79 6.25
CA VAL A 279 -30.79 -2.35 7.60
C VAL A 279 -31.11 -1.27 8.63
N ASP A 280 -32.02 -1.57 9.57
CA ASP A 280 -32.23 -0.73 10.75
C ASP A 280 -31.18 -1.10 11.81
N TRP A 281 -30.01 -0.48 11.69
CA TRP A 281 -28.83 -0.78 12.50
C TRP A 281 -29.05 -0.58 13.99
N ASP A 282 -29.79 0.47 14.38
CA ASP A 282 -30.09 0.76 15.79
C ASP A 282 -31.05 -0.28 16.38
N ALA A 283 -32.05 -0.71 15.60
CA ALA A 283 -33.00 -1.72 16.05
C ALA A 283 -32.36 -3.11 16.17
N LEU A 284 -31.41 -3.45 15.30
CA LEU A 284 -30.72 -4.74 15.32
C LEU A 284 -29.53 -4.78 16.28
N SER A 285 -28.95 -3.63 16.64
CA SER A 285 -27.84 -3.56 17.59
C SER A 285 -28.35 -3.84 19.00
N SER A 286 -27.90 -4.98 19.54
CA SER A 286 -28.20 -5.43 20.91
C SER A 286 -27.15 -5.03 21.94
N LEU A 287 -26.01 -4.58 21.46
CA LEU A 287 -24.94 -3.93 22.21
C LEU A 287 -24.26 -2.95 21.25
N TYR A 288 -23.97 -1.74 21.71
CA TYR A 288 -23.08 -0.80 21.03
C TYR A 288 -22.33 0.08 22.04
N VAL A 289 -21.01 -0.07 22.15
CA VAL A 289 -20.17 0.59 23.16
C VAL A 289 -19.06 1.37 22.46
N THR A 290 -19.07 2.70 22.60
CA THR A 290 -18.15 3.61 21.91
C THR A 290 -16.96 4.04 22.76
N PHE A 291 -17.02 3.89 24.09
CA PHE A 291 -16.00 4.33 25.07
C PHE A 291 -15.67 5.84 25.11
N ASP A 292 -16.29 6.67 24.27
CA ASP A 292 -16.07 8.13 24.18
C ASP A 292 -16.21 8.90 25.49
N ASP A 293 -17.12 8.45 26.37
CA ASP A 293 -17.37 9.06 27.67
C ASP A 293 -16.47 8.49 28.78
N GLU A 294 -15.44 7.72 28.40
CA GLU A 294 -14.52 6.99 29.28
C GLU A 294 -15.28 5.98 30.16
N THR A 295 -16.33 5.37 29.62
CA THR A 295 -17.11 4.32 30.29
C THR A 295 -17.39 3.13 29.36
N ALA A 296 -17.98 2.06 29.91
CA ALA A 296 -18.45 0.91 29.15
C ALA A 296 -19.99 0.92 29.00
N ASN A 297 -20.58 2.11 28.81
CA ASN A 297 -22.03 2.25 28.65
C ASN A 297 -22.48 1.76 27.27
N ASP A 298 -23.64 1.10 27.24
CA ASP A 298 -24.28 0.65 26.00
C ASP A 298 -25.21 1.74 25.45
N SER A 299 -24.90 2.21 24.25
CA SER A 299 -25.64 3.21 23.49
C SER A 299 -26.86 2.62 22.76
N SER A 300 -26.98 1.29 22.71
CA SER A 300 -28.13 0.64 22.08
C SER A 300 -29.41 0.77 22.90
N SER A 301 -30.54 0.38 22.30
CA SER A 301 -31.84 0.36 22.99
C SER A 301 -31.91 -0.65 24.15
N TYR A 302 -30.95 -1.59 24.26
CA TYR A 302 -30.92 -2.62 25.31
C TYR A 302 -30.33 -2.12 26.64
N GLN A 303 -29.48 -1.08 26.63
CA GLN A 303 -28.82 -0.52 27.82
C GLN A 303 -28.05 -1.58 28.63
N THR A 304 -27.41 -2.51 27.92
CA THR A 304 -26.54 -3.56 28.46
C THR A 304 -25.21 -2.96 28.91
N ASN A 305 -25.22 -2.14 29.95
CA ASN A 305 -24.00 -1.45 30.42
C ASN A 305 -22.98 -2.45 31.00
N GLY A 306 -21.72 -2.23 30.66
CA GLY A 306 -20.58 -3.02 31.14
C GLY A 306 -20.06 -2.57 32.51
N THR A 307 -19.40 -3.48 33.21
CA THR A 307 -18.68 -3.21 34.46
C THR A 307 -17.19 -3.35 34.21
N ILE A 308 -16.45 -2.25 34.40
CA ILE A 308 -15.00 -2.19 34.29
C ILE A 308 -14.36 -2.83 35.54
N VAL A 309 -13.42 -3.73 35.34
CA VAL A 309 -12.61 -4.37 36.38
C VAL A 309 -11.13 -4.04 36.15
N GLY A 310 -10.44 -3.64 37.23
CA GLY A 310 -9.04 -3.21 37.16
C GLY A 310 -8.87 -1.73 36.81
N ASN A 311 -7.70 -1.39 36.28
CA ASN A 311 -7.33 -0.03 35.88
C ASN A 311 -7.07 0.03 34.36
N VAL A 312 -8.11 -0.26 33.58
CA VAL A 312 -8.08 -0.05 32.12
C VAL A 312 -7.76 1.42 31.80
N GLN A 313 -7.17 1.68 30.65
CA GLN A 313 -6.89 3.05 30.19
C GLN A 313 -7.86 3.43 29.08
N PHE A 314 -8.21 4.71 29.00
CA PHE A 314 -8.89 5.28 27.84
C PHE A 314 -7.88 6.13 27.08
N VAL A 315 -7.69 5.81 25.81
CA VAL A 315 -6.72 6.45 24.91
C VAL A 315 -7.47 6.96 23.67
N ASP A 316 -6.81 7.74 22.82
CA ASP A 316 -7.43 8.18 21.58
C ASP A 316 -7.73 6.96 20.69
N GLY A 317 -9.00 6.84 20.28
CA GLY A 317 -9.52 5.76 19.45
C GLY A 317 -9.56 6.12 17.97
N VAL A 318 -10.25 5.30 17.17
CA VAL A 318 -10.55 5.64 15.77
C VAL A 318 -11.57 6.76 15.71
N LYS A 319 -12.50 6.74 16.65
CA LYS A 319 -13.48 7.79 16.87
C LYS A 319 -13.54 8.07 18.36
N GLY A 320 -13.16 9.30 18.74
CA GLY A 320 -13.12 9.70 20.14
C GLY A 320 -12.17 8.86 21.00
N LYS A 321 -12.69 8.05 21.92
CA LYS A 321 -11.87 7.29 22.88
C LYS A 321 -12.00 5.78 22.68
N ALA A 322 -10.87 5.08 22.75
CA ALA A 322 -10.81 3.63 22.83
C ALA A 322 -10.46 3.15 24.24
N VAL A 323 -10.83 1.91 24.58
CA VAL A 323 -10.33 1.25 25.78
C VAL A 323 -9.04 0.49 25.46
N ARG A 324 -8.00 0.68 26.28
CA ARG A 324 -6.75 -0.10 26.28
C ARG A 324 -6.70 -1.00 27.51
N ILE A 325 -6.62 -2.31 27.26
CA ILE A 325 -6.58 -3.37 28.28
C ILE A 325 -5.21 -4.05 28.27
N SER A 326 -4.57 -4.12 29.45
CA SER A 326 -3.27 -4.78 29.61
C SER A 326 -3.26 -5.74 30.81
N ASN A 327 -2.76 -6.94 30.58
CA ASN A 327 -2.57 -7.97 31.59
C ASN A 327 -1.16 -8.57 31.44
N ASP A 328 -0.50 -8.91 32.55
CA ASP A 328 0.84 -9.51 32.45
C ASP A 328 0.81 -10.94 31.87
N GLU A 329 2.00 -11.48 31.58
CA GLU A 329 2.16 -12.84 31.03
C GLU A 329 1.48 -13.94 31.87
N ASN A 330 1.44 -13.80 33.20
CA ASN A 330 0.85 -14.81 34.07
C ASN A 330 -0.67 -14.86 33.91
N HIS A 331 -1.30 -13.71 33.70
CA HIS A 331 -2.76 -13.58 33.55
C HIS A 331 -3.26 -13.96 32.15
N ARG A 332 -2.38 -14.00 31.15
CA ARG A 332 -2.64 -14.62 29.84
C ARG A 332 -2.75 -16.15 29.93
N LYS A 333 -2.14 -16.81 30.92
CA LYS A 333 -2.02 -18.28 30.96
C LYS A 333 -3.01 -18.96 31.91
N GLY A 334 -4.28 -18.56 31.83
CA GLY A 334 -5.38 -19.19 32.59
C GLY A 334 -5.52 -18.77 34.06
N ASN A 335 -4.71 -17.81 34.53
CA ASN A 335 -4.98 -17.13 35.81
C ASN A 335 -6.04 -16.04 35.61
N THR A 336 -6.67 -15.61 36.71
CA THR A 336 -7.70 -14.56 36.67
C THR A 336 -7.11 -13.23 36.21
N ALA A 337 -7.65 -12.66 35.12
CA ALA A 337 -7.26 -11.38 34.58
C ALA A 337 -7.43 -10.24 35.61
N GLU A 338 -6.51 -9.28 35.58
CA GLU A 338 -6.53 -8.10 36.44
C GLU A 338 -7.34 -6.95 35.80
N GLN A 339 -7.37 -6.89 34.47
CA GLN A 339 -8.08 -5.87 33.70
C GLN A 339 -9.02 -6.53 32.68
N TYR A 340 -10.30 -6.17 32.70
CA TYR A 340 -11.31 -6.59 31.72
C TYR A 340 -12.61 -5.78 31.91
N ILE A 341 -13.54 -5.90 30.96
CA ILE A 341 -14.91 -5.35 31.08
C ILE A 341 -15.89 -6.51 30.96
N THR A 342 -16.76 -6.69 31.97
CA THR A 342 -17.84 -7.71 31.90
C THR A 342 -19.20 -7.07 31.65
N PHE A 343 -19.95 -7.64 30.72
CA PHE A 343 -21.36 -7.33 30.45
C PHE A 343 -22.31 -8.34 31.10
N GLY A 344 -21.76 -9.35 31.79
CA GLY A 344 -22.54 -10.39 32.46
C GLY A 344 -23.31 -11.27 31.49
N ARG A 345 -24.54 -11.63 31.87
CA ARG A 345 -25.50 -12.42 31.07
C ARG A 345 -26.80 -11.63 30.88
N GLN A 346 -26.66 -10.40 30.42
CA GLN A 346 -27.79 -9.51 30.14
C GLN A 346 -28.40 -9.86 28.78
N ASP A 347 -29.65 -9.43 28.54
CA ASP A 347 -30.39 -9.78 27.32
C ASP A 347 -29.65 -9.35 26.05
N GLY A 348 -29.02 -8.17 26.04
CA GLY A 348 -28.28 -7.66 24.88
C GLY A 348 -27.06 -8.48 24.48
N VAL A 349 -26.44 -9.23 25.40
CA VAL A 349 -25.24 -10.06 25.15
C VAL A 349 -25.50 -11.57 25.23
N THR A 350 -26.73 -11.99 25.52
CA THR A 350 -27.13 -13.40 25.48
C THR A 350 -27.51 -13.76 24.05
N LEU A 351 -26.68 -14.56 23.38
CA LEU A 351 -26.75 -14.80 21.93
C LEU A 351 -27.86 -15.78 21.54
N GLY A 352 -28.23 -16.69 22.44
CA GLY A 352 -29.30 -17.66 22.19
C GLY A 352 -28.93 -18.65 21.09
N THR A 353 -29.90 -18.97 20.24
CA THR A 353 -29.72 -19.87 19.09
C THR A 353 -29.74 -19.14 17.75
N ASP A 354 -29.93 -17.83 17.79
CA ASP A 354 -30.17 -16.99 16.61
C ASP A 354 -28.83 -16.60 15.97
N ASP A 355 -28.90 -16.16 14.72
CA ASP A 355 -27.77 -15.61 14.02
C ASP A 355 -27.39 -14.24 14.56
N PHE A 356 -26.11 -13.91 14.47
CA PHE A 356 -25.61 -12.65 14.96
C PHE A 356 -24.33 -12.24 14.25
N THR A 357 -23.98 -10.96 14.37
CA THR A 357 -22.71 -10.41 13.93
C THR A 357 -22.04 -9.69 15.09
N LEU A 358 -20.73 -9.89 15.24
CA LEU A 358 -19.87 -9.14 16.14
C LEU A 358 -19.04 -8.17 15.28
N ALA A 359 -19.07 -6.87 15.59
CA ALA A 359 -18.30 -5.86 14.86
C ALA A 359 -17.57 -4.95 15.85
N PHE A 360 -16.29 -4.64 15.61
CA PHE A 360 -15.49 -3.81 16.52
C PHE A 360 -14.20 -3.35 15.84
N TRP A 361 -13.69 -2.19 16.24
CA TRP A 361 -12.31 -1.79 15.99
C TRP A 361 -11.36 -2.50 16.96
N HIS A 362 -10.24 -2.98 16.44
CA HIS A 362 -9.20 -3.66 17.19
C HIS A 362 -7.82 -3.10 16.83
N LYS A 363 -6.99 -2.87 17.83
CA LYS A 363 -5.56 -2.61 17.67
C LYS A 363 -4.78 -3.39 18.71
N SER A 364 -3.69 -4.03 18.29
CA SER A 364 -2.74 -4.68 19.20
C SER A 364 -1.59 -3.76 19.58
N GLU A 365 -0.81 -4.15 20.58
CA GLU A 365 0.55 -3.66 20.80
C GLU A 365 1.53 -4.83 20.78
N GLY A 366 2.70 -4.63 20.19
CA GLY A 366 3.75 -5.65 20.11
C GLY A 366 3.33 -6.87 19.28
N HIS A 367 2.53 -6.65 18.23
CA HIS A 367 1.93 -7.67 17.38
C HIS A 367 1.03 -8.67 18.13
N GLY A 368 0.47 -8.21 19.24
CA GLY A 368 -0.49 -8.94 20.07
C GLY A 368 0.11 -10.11 20.84
N ALA A 369 -0.22 -10.16 22.13
CA ALA A 369 0.25 -11.23 23.00
C ALA A 369 -0.47 -12.57 22.77
N SER A 370 0.29 -13.66 22.77
CA SER A 370 -0.23 -15.01 22.60
C SER A 370 -1.10 -15.45 23.78
N ASP A 371 -1.98 -16.42 23.50
CA ASP A 371 -2.83 -17.09 24.49
C ASP A 371 -3.76 -16.13 25.24
N SER A 372 -4.34 -15.16 24.55
CA SER A 372 -5.19 -14.15 25.18
C SER A 372 -6.56 -14.03 24.50
N ALA A 373 -7.60 -13.80 25.31
CA ALA A 373 -8.96 -13.59 24.84
C ALA A 373 -9.27 -12.09 24.79
N VAL A 374 -9.64 -11.61 23.60
CA VAL A 374 -10.00 -10.22 23.31
C VAL A 374 -11.49 -10.00 23.57
N ILE A 375 -12.35 -10.90 23.10
CA ILE A 375 -13.79 -10.93 23.40
C ILE A 375 -14.18 -12.37 23.67
N GLY A 376 -14.93 -12.65 24.72
CA GLY A 376 -15.33 -14.04 24.96
C GLY A 376 -16.48 -14.21 25.92
N ASN A 377 -17.20 -15.31 25.73
CA ASN A 377 -18.16 -15.83 26.71
C ASN A 377 -17.92 -17.30 27.06
N LYS A 378 -16.76 -17.86 26.68
CA LYS A 378 -16.40 -19.26 26.95
C LYS A 378 -15.33 -19.40 28.02
N ASN A 379 -15.15 -20.62 28.51
CA ASN A 379 -13.94 -21.03 29.22
C ASN A 379 -12.91 -21.47 28.18
N TYR A 380 -11.85 -20.70 27.94
CA TYR A 380 -10.93 -20.96 26.82
C TYR A 380 -9.98 -22.14 27.04
N VAL A 381 -9.90 -22.73 28.24
CA VAL A 381 -9.04 -23.91 28.55
C VAL A 381 -9.09 -24.98 27.46
N SER A 382 -10.23 -25.12 26.77
CA SER A 382 -10.29 -25.74 25.45
C SER A 382 -11.13 -24.92 24.48
N GLY A 383 -10.67 -24.77 23.23
CA GLY A 383 -11.50 -24.23 22.14
C GLY A 383 -12.77 -25.04 21.87
N SER A 384 -12.85 -26.30 22.32
CA SER A 384 -14.05 -27.14 22.23
C SER A 384 -15.05 -26.93 23.38
N ASN A 385 -14.72 -26.11 24.37
CA ASN A 385 -15.70 -25.71 25.38
C ASN A 385 -16.78 -24.85 24.74
N ILE A 386 -18.00 -24.99 25.25
CA ILE A 386 -19.16 -24.24 24.77
C ILE A 386 -18.89 -22.74 24.91
N GLY A 387 -19.23 -21.98 23.88
CA GLY A 387 -19.15 -20.52 23.82
C GLY A 387 -18.25 -19.99 22.70
N LEU A 388 -18.24 -18.66 22.63
CA LEU A 388 -17.47 -17.82 21.73
C LEU A 388 -16.18 -17.34 22.41
N ALA A 389 -15.07 -17.35 21.68
CA ALA A 389 -13.89 -16.56 21.99
C ALA A 389 -13.30 -16.00 20.69
N VAL A 390 -13.07 -14.70 20.72
CA VAL A 390 -12.19 -13.96 19.84
C VAL A 390 -10.93 -13.69 20.62
N GLY A 391 -9.77 -14.00 20.07
CA GLY A 391 -8.53 -13.79 20.79
C GLY A 391 -7.30 -14.07 19.96
N ASN A 392 -6.17 -13.71 20.54
CA ASN A 392 -4.87 -13.92 19.96
C ASN A 392 -4.30 -15.24 20.47
N TYR A 393 -4.09 -16.20 19.58
CA TYR A 393 -3.66 -17.54 19.96
C TYR A 393 -2.47 -17.99 19.12
N HIS A 394 -1.55 -18.71 19.76
CA HIS A 394 -0.37 -19.19 19.07
C HIS A 394 -0.68 -20.38 18.16
N SER A 395 -0.20 -20.34 16.92
CA SER A 395 -0.20 -21.50 16.02
C SER A 395 0.97 -22.41 16.39
N SER A 396 0.84 -23.75 16.32
CA SER A 396 2.01 -24.64 16.52
C SER A 396 2.74 -24.83 15.18
N GLY A 397 4.01 -24.41 15.05
CA GLY A 397 4.82 -24.56 13.82
C GLY A 397 6.16 -23.81 13.86
N THR A 398 6.99 -23.92 12.81
CA THR A 398 8.31 -23.25 12.74
C THR A 398 8.26 -21.77 12.35
N ASN A 399 7.10 -21.26 11.91
CA ASN A 399 6.85 -19.86 11.51
C ASN A 399 5.61 -19.30 12.26
N SER A 400 5.41 -19.69 13.52
CA SER A 400 4.16 -19.44 14.24
C SER A 400 4.01 -17.99 14.70
N LEU A 401 3.16 -17.25 13.99
CA LEU A 401 2.67 -15.95 14.42
C LEU A 401 1.46 -16.10 15.34
N ASN A 402 1.22 -15.02 16.06
CA ASN A 402 0.05 -14.78 16.87
C ASN A 402 -1.05 -14.21 15.97
N ASP A 403 -2.11 -14.97 15.74
CA ASP A 403 -3.22 -14.58 14.88
C ASP A 403 -4.49 -14.35 15.70
N ILE A 404 -5.33 -13.41 15.26
CA ILE A 404 -6.70 -13.33 15.75
C ILE A 404 -7.45 -14.57 15.25
N ARG A 405 -8.23 -15.18 16.13
CA ARG A 405 -9.09 -16.32 15.80
C ARG A 405 -10.50 -16.09 16.27
N MET A 406 -11.44 -16.46 15.41
CA MET A 406 -12.86 -16.52 15.76
C MET A 406 -13.19 -17.96 16.10
N ASN A 407 -13.37 -18.24 17.38
CA ASN A 407 -13.63 -19.59 17.88
C ASN A 407 -15.03 -19.69 18.47
N ILE A 408 -15.84 -20.61 17.95
CA ILE A 408 -17.20 -20.83 18.44
C ILE A 408 -17.50 -22.32 18.64
N SER A 409 -18.20 -22.65 19.72
CA SER A 409 -18.67 -24.01 19.95
C SER A 409 -20.03 -24.05 20.63
N GLY A 410 -21.00 -24.74 20.03
CA GLY A 410 -22.33 -24.93 20.60
C GLY A 410 -22.40 -26.06 21.64
N ILE A 411 -23.58 -26.23 22.25
CA ILE A 411 -23.87 -27.39 23.12
C ILE A 411 -23.54 -28.69 22.36
N GLN A 412 -22.79 -29.60 23.02
CA GLN A 412 -22.18 -30.84 22.49
C GLN A 412 -20.74 -30.72 21.94
N GLY A 413 -20.09 -29.56 22.03
CA GLY A 413 -18.63 -29.43 21.86
C GLY A 413 -18.12 -29.50 20.41
N SER A 414 -18.98 -29.24 19.42
CA SER A 414 -18.58 -29.05 18.02
C SER A 414 -17.86 -27.70 17.91
N ARG A 415 -16.54 -27.69 17.72
CA ARG A 415 -15.75 -26.46 17.53
C ARG A 415 -15.75 -26.09 16.06
N VAL A 416 -16.09 -24.84 15.75
CA VAL A 416 -15.82 -24.18 14.47
C VAL A 416 -14.89 -23.01 14.74
N GLU A 417 -13.92 -22.81 13.86
CA GLU A 417 -12.90 -21.79 14.05
C GLU A 417 -12.37 -21.26 12.71
N LEU A 418 -12.24 -19.94 12.63
CA LEU A 418 -11.39 -19.26 11.64
C LEU A 418 -10.11 -18.79 12.30
N LYS A 419 -9.01 -18.91 11.56
CA LYS A 419 -7.63 -18.61 11.98
C LYS A 419 -6.97 -17.72 10.94
N ASN A 420 -5.77 -17.24 11.25
CA ASN A 420 -4.92 -16.40 10.41
C ASN A 420 -5.58 -15.05 10.09
N ILE A 421 -6.46 -14.56 10.98
CA ILE A 421 -7.02 -13.22 10.85
C ILE A 421 -5.92 -12.25 11.31
N SER A 422 -5.45 -11.44 10.35
CA SER A 422 -4.33 -10.53 10.56
C SER A 422 -4.86 -9.17 10.94
N ALA A 423 -4.84 -8.92 12.24
CA ALA A 423 -5.17 -7.63 12.84
C ALA A 423 -4.29 -7.42 14.09
N ASN A 424 -3.05 -7.93 14.02
CA ASN A 424 -2.06 -7.99 15.09
C ASN A 424 -0.73 -7.38 14.59
N ASP A 425 -0.84 -6.21 14.00
CA ASP A 425 0.19 -5.43 13.29
C ASP A 425 0.41 -4.06 13.97
N ASP A 426 -0.26 -3.84 15.10
CA ASP A 426 -0.26 -2.59 15.85
C ASP A 426 -0.90 -1.41 15.09
N VAL A 427 -1.84 -1.72 14.19
CA VAL A 427 -2.71 -0.77 13.47
C VAL A 427 -4.18 -1.03 13.85
N TRP A 428 -5.03 -0.03 13.65
CA TRP A 428 -6.47 -0.15 13.85
C TRP A 428 -7.11 -0.89 12.67
N HIS A 429 -7.82 -1.97 12.98
CA HIS A 429 -8.60 -2.76 12.03
C HIS A 429 -10.05 -2.87 12.46
N TYR A 430 -10.98 -2.72 11.52
CA TYR A 430 -12.39 -2.95 11.78
C TYR A 430 -12.76 -4.39 11.45
N ILE A 431 -13.05 -5.18 12.48
CA ILE A 431 -13.34 -6.60 12.34
C ILE A 431 -14.84 -6.82 12.41
N VAL A 432 -15.42 -7.47 11.39
CA VAL A 432 -16.82 -7.89 11.36
C VAL A 432 -16.90 -9.40 11.19
N ALA A 433 -17.33 -10.11 12.24
CA ALA A 433 -17.56 -11.54 12.21
C ALA A 433 -19.07 -11.83 12.15
N SER A 434 -19.56 -12.28 11.00
CA SER A 434 -20.94 -12.68 10.76
C SER A 434 -21.11 -14.18 11.01
N PHE A 435 -22.02 -14.55 11.91
CA PHE A 435 -22.27 -15.93 12.32
C PHE A 435 -23.66 -16.36 11.88
N ASP A 436 -23.75 -16.86 10.65
CA ASP A 436 -24.93 -17.57 10.15
C ASP A 436 -24.86 -19.02 10.66
N ARG A 437 -25.68 -19.33 11.68
CA ARG A 437 -25.60 -20.58 12.44
C ARG A 437 -26.05 -21.80 11.65
N ASP A 438 -26.84 -21.63 10.59
CA ASP A 438 -27.21 -22.69 9.66
C ASP A 438 -26.49 -22.62 8.30
N GLY A 439 -25.68 -21.58 8.06
CA GLY A 439 -24.73 -21.47 6.95
C GLY A 439 -23.27 -21.29 7.38
N TYR A 440 -22.69 -20.14 7.08
CA TYR A 440 -21.25 -19.86 7.20
C TYR A 440 -20.92 -18.81 8.28
N MET A 441 -19.81 -19.03 8.99
CA MET A 441 -19.13 -17.94 9.69
C MET A 441 -18.23 -17.23 8.69
N ASN A 442 -18.50 -15.95 8.44
CA ASN A 442 -17.71 -15.08 7.56
C ASN A 442 -17.05 -14.00 8.39
N VAL A 443 -15.76 -13.74 8.17
CA VAL A 443 -15.02 -12.69 8.87
C VAL A 443 -14.50 -11.71 7.85
N TYR A 444 -14.75 -10.44 8.12
CA TYR A 444 -14.29 -9.31 7.35
C TYR A 444 -13.32 -8.47 8.19
N VAL A 445 -12.26 -7.98 7.55
CA VAL A 445 -11.34 -6.99 8.11
C VAL A 445 -11.31 -5.83 7.14
N ASP A 446 -11.57 -4.62 7.65
CA ASP A 446 -11.60 -3.38 6.87
C ASP A 446 -12.52 -3.44 5.63
N GLY A 447 -13.65 -4.13 5.77
CA GLY A 447 -14.64 -4.31 4.71
C GLY A 447 -14.39 -5.50 3.78
N TYR A 448 -13.23 -6.17 3.88
CA TYR A 448 -12.86 -7.29 3.00
C TYR A 448 -13.03 -8.65 3.68
N ASN A 449 -13.59 -9.65 2.99
CA ASN A 449 -13.72 -11.00 3.54
C ASN A 449 -12.34 -11.67 3.63
N VAL A 450 -11.88 -11.96 4.86
CA VAL A 450 -10.59 -12.61 5.12
C VAL A 450 -10.72 -14.11 5.40
N GLY A 451 -11.95 -14.63 5.42
CA GLY A 451 -12.16 -16.05 5.69
C GLY A 451 -13.61 -16.41 5.91
N SER A 452 -13.96 -17.60 5.43
CA SER A 452 -15.29 -18.19 5.56
C SER A 452 -15.17 -19.65 5.99
N VAL A 453 -16.01 -20.11 6.91
CA VAL A 453 -16.05 -21.51 7.33
C VAL A 453 -17.49 -21.97 7.56
N ASP A 454 -17.82 -23.16 7.05
CA ASP A 454 -19.10 -23.79 7.30
C ASP A 454 -19.31 -23.98 8.80
N MET A 455 -20.41 -23.44 9.30
CA MET A 455 -20.81 -23.57 10.68
C MET A 455 -22.21 -24.16 10.84
N SER A 456 -22.87 -24.60 9.77
CA SER A 456 -24.24 -25.13 9.71
C SER A 456 -24.57 -26.19 10.76
N SER A 457 -23.55 -26.95 11.20
CA SER A 457 -23.61 -27.87 12.35
C SER A 457 -24.06 -27.22 13.67
N HIS A 458 -24.18 -25.90 13.70
CA HIS A 458 -24.55 -25.10 14.85
C HIS A 458 -25.99 -24.58 14.86
N ALA A 459 -26.78 -24.90 13.84
CA ALA A 459 -28.19 -24.59 13.78
C ALA A 459 -28.92 -25.03 15.06
N GLY A 460 -29.65 -24.11 15.69
CA GLY A 460 -30.42 -24.38 16.92
C GLY A 460 -29.57 -24.66 18.18
N LYS A 461 -28.25 -24.45 18.15
CA LYS A 461 -27.36 -24.63 19.32
C LYS A 461 -26.96 -23.29 19.93
N THR A 462 -27.23 -23.11 21.22
CA THR A 462 -26.74 -21.95 21.97
C THR A 462 -25.25 -22.03 22.29
N VAL A 463 -24.65 -20.85 22.44
CA VAL A 463 -23.26 -20.59 22.82
C VAL A 463 -23.15 -19.84 24.15
N ASP A 464 -24.24 -19.67 24.89
CA ASP A 464 -24.25 -18.92 26.15
C ASP A 464 -23.72 -19.78 27.32
N ALA A 465 -22.40 -19.75 27.54
CA ALA A 465 -21.73 -20.59 28.53
C ALA A 465 -21.22 -19.83 29.78
N GLY A 466 -20.53 -18.71 29.58
CA GLY A 466 -19.91 -17.83 30.57
C GLY A 466 -20.57 -16.45 30.60
N GLU A 467 -19.88 -15.44 31.10
CA GLU A 467 -20.28 -14.03 30.94
C GLU A 467 -19.68 -13.47 29.65
N PHE A 468 -20.33 -12.47 29.02
CA PHE A 468 -19.74 -11.77 27.89
C PHE A 468 -18.72 -10.75 28.39
N VAL A 469 -17.46 -10.89 27.98
CA VAL A 469 -16.31 -10.16 28.52
C VAL A 469 -15.46 -9.60 27.38
N LEU A 470 -14.97 -8.37 27.55
CA LEU A 470 -13.90 -7.77 26.74
C LEU A 470 -12.59 -7.82 27.55
N GLY A 471 -11.50 -8.23 26.89
CA GLY A 471 -10.17 -8.31 27.47
C GLY A 471 -9.90 -9.53 28.36
N ALA A 472 -10.80 -10.51 28.40
CA ALA A 472 -10.58 -11.83 28.98
C ALA A 472 -11.63 -12.83 28.45
N ASP A 473 -11.50 -14.11 28.81
CA ASP A 473 -12.51 -15.11 28.52
C ASP A 473 -13.74 -14.97 29.43
N GLY A 474 -14.81 -15.71 29.16
CA GLY A 474 -16.07 -15.62 29.90
C GLY A 474 -16.03 -16.13 31.35
N TYR A 475 -14.85 -16.53 31.82
CA TYR A 475 -14.55 -16.95 33.19
C TYR A 475 -13.44 -16.08 33.80
N PHE A 476 -13.16 -14.93 33.16
CA PHE A 476 -12.21 -13.91 33.60
C PHE A 476 -10.77 -14.41 33.63
N THR A 477 -10.42 -15.37 32.78
CA THR A 477 -9.05 -15.88 32.62
C THR A 477 -8.55 -15.63 31.20
N TYR A 478 -7.25 -15.85 30.94
CA TYR A 478 -6.65 -15.57 29.63
C TYR A 478 -6.81 -14.08 29.22
N GLY A 479 -6.45 -13.17 30.14
CA GLY A 479 -6.62 -11.73 29.91
C GLY A 479 -5.77 -11.20 28.76
N ALA A 480 -6.29 -10.24 27.99
CA ALA A 480 -5.58 -9.59 26.90
C ALA A 480 -4.47 -8.65 27.38
N ASP A 481 -3.39 -8.55 26.61
CA ASP A 481 -2.28 -7.65 26.88
C ASP A 481 -2.01 -6.76 25.67
N GLY A 482 -2.02 -5.44 25.89
CA GLY A 482 -1.88 -4.46 24.81
C GLY A 482 -3.02 -4.52 23.81
N CYS A 483 -4.25 -4.79 24.27
CA CYS A 483 -5.42 -4.88 23.40
C CYS A 483 -6.24 -3.59 23.51
N LEU A 484 -6.44 -2.94 22.37
CA LEU A 484 -7.28 -1.76 22.24
C LEU A 484 -8.55 -2.13 21.49
N LEU A 485 -9.69 -1.68 22.00
CA LEU A 485 -11.01 -1.89 21.42
C LEU A 485 -11.76 -0.56 21.32
N ASP A 486 -12.47 -0.40 20.21
CA ASP A 486 -13.31 0.76 19.94
C ASP A 486 -14.58 0.33 19.17
N GLU A 487 -15.65 1.10 19.28
CA GLU A 487 -16.96 0.90 18.61
C GLU A 487 -17.47 -0.57 18.63
N VAL A 488 -17.51 -1.21 19.81
CA VAL A 488 -17.88 -2.64 19.94
C VAL A 488 -19.39 -2.83 19.81
N ARG A 489 -19.83 -3.62 18.82
CA ARG A 489 -21.23 -3.85 18.46
C ARG A 489 -21.60 -5.34 18.35
N ILE A 490 -22.81 -5.69 18.80
CA ILE A 490 -23.46 -6.99 18.52
C ILE A 490 -24.76 -6.73 17.75
N VAL A 491 -24.82 -7.19 16.51
CA VAL A 491 -25.99 -7.08 15.63
C VAL A 491 -26.75 -8.42 15.63
N ARG A 492 -28.07 -8.39 15.81
CA ARG A 492 -28.96 -9.58 15.87
C ARG A 492 -29.39 -10.08 14.49
N LYS A 493 -28.40 -10.27 13.63
CA LYS A 493 -28.55 -10.78 12.26
C LYS A 493 -27.17 -11.23 11.77
N ALA A 494 -27.10 -12.31 10.98
CA ALA A 494 -25.92 -12.54 10.14
C ALA A 494 -25.95 -11.57 8.96
N LEU A 495 -24.98 -10.65 8.92
CA LEU A 495 -24.80 -9.71 7.81
C LEU A 495 -24.21 -10.41 6.58
N ASN A 496 -24.65 -10.00 5.40
CA ASN A 496 -24.01 -10.34 4.12
C ASN A 496 -22.83 -9.40 3.81
N GLU A 497 -22.10 -9.67 2.73
CA GLU A 497 -20.93 -8.90 2.33
C GLU A 497 -21.20 -7.39 2.15
N GLU A 498 -22.22 -7.02 1.37
CA GLU A 498 -22.60 -5.61 1.15
C GLU A 498 -22.90 -4.88 2.46
N GLN A 499 -23.57 -5.54 3.41
CA GLN A 499 -23.86 -4.99 4.74
C GLN A 499 -22.60 -4.86 5.62
N CYS A 500 -21.67 -5.82 5.55
CA CYS A 500 -20.37 -5.72 6.23
C CYS A 500 -19.55 -4.55 5.68
N THR A 501 -19.50 -4.38 4.36
CA THR A 501 -18.83 -3.26 3.69
C THR A 501 -19.46 -1.92 4.05
N THR A 502 -20.79 -1.84 4.04
CA THR A 502 -21.54 -0.64 4.45
C THR A 502 -21.19 -0.24 5.88
N LEU A 503 -21.13 -1.22 6.79
CA LEU A 503 -20.76 -0.98 8.18
C LEU A 503 -19.31 -0.47 8.31
N TYR A 504 -18.36 -1.06 7.59
CA TYR A 504 -16.98 -0.57 7.57
C TYR A 504 -16.87 0.86 7.01
N GLN A 505 -17.52 1.15 5.88
CA GLN A 505 -17.50 2.48 5.26
C GLN A 505 -18.03 3.56 6.20
N ALA A 506 -19.08 3.23 6.97
CA ALA A 506 -19.64 4.11 7.99
C ALA A 506 -18.66 4.36 9.15
N GLU A 507 -18.12 3.29 9.72
CA GLU A 507 -17.29 3.36 10.92
C GLU A 507 -15.86 3.89 10.63
N SER A 508 -15.40 3.81 9.37
CA SER A 508 -14.12 4.39 8.92
C SER A 508 -14.22 5.85 8.46
N LEU A 509 -15.43 6.42 8.33
CA LEU A 509 -15.62 7.76 7.77
C LEU A 509 -14.84 8.84 8.52
N SER A 510 -14.87 8.85 9.86
CA SER A 510 -14.13 9.84 10.64
C SER A 510 -12.61 9.74 10.42
N TYR A 511 -12.10 8.53 10.34
CA TYR A 511 -10.69 8.26 10.05
C TYR A 511 -10.31 8.73 8.65
N LYS A 512 -11.14 8.43 7.64
CA LYS A 512 -10.96 8.93 6.26
C LYS A 512 -11.00 10.46 6.18
N ILE A 513 -11.93 11.11 6.86
CA ILE A 513 -12.00 12.58 6.93
C ILE A 513 -10.68 13.14 7.45
N THR A 514 -10.16 12.62 8.57
CA THR A 514 -8.88 13.07 9.13
C THR A 514 -7.74 12.89 8.12
N GLN A 515 -7.63 11.73 7.48
CA GLN A 515 -6.60 11.50 6.46
C GLN A 515 -6.69 12.50 5.30
N MET A 516 -7.90 12.77 4.83
CA MET A 516 -8.14 13.67 3.71
C MET A 516 -7.98 15.14 4.07
N GLU A 517 -8.27 15.54 5.31
CA GLU A 517 -7.94 16.87 5.83
C GLU A 517 -6.43 17.07 5.82
N THR A 518 -5.68 16.09 6.33
CA THR A 518 -4.23 16.17 6.33
C THR A 518 -3.66 16.18 4.92
N LEU A 519 -4.15 15.33 4.02
CA LEU A 519 -3.77 15.40 2.59
C LEU A 519 -4.02 16.79 2.02
N ALA A 520 -5.20 17.38 2.24
CA ALA A 520 -5.53 18.70 1.73
C ALA A 520 -4.63 19.80 2.30
N ASP A 521 -4.26 19.70 3.57
CA ASP A 521 -3.35 20.65 4.23
C ASP A 521 -1.90 20.52 3.73
N LEU A 522 -1.48 19.31 3.39
CA LEU A 522 -0.14 18.97 2.92
C LEU A 522 0.04 19.13 1.41
N ALA A 523 -1.05 19.02 0.65
CA ALA A 523 -1.06 19.16 -0.79
C ALA A 523 -0.68 20.60 -1.17
N GLY A 524 0.59 20.78 -1.56
CA GLY A 524 1.08 22.03 -2.11
C GLY A 524 0.39 22.39 -3.42
N THR A 525 0.46 23.66 -3.80
CA THR A 525 -0.12 24.15 -5.08
C THR A 525 0.56 23.59 -6.34
N GLU A 526 1.60 22.78 -6.19
CA GLU A 526 2.35 22.17 -7.29
C GLU A 526 1.76 20.83 -7.75
N GLU A 527 1.15 20.03 -6.86
CA GLU A 527 0.46 18.79 -7.24
C GLU A 527 -0.91 19.06 -7.81
N TYR A 528 -1.70 19.89 -7.14
CA TYR A 528 -3.07 20.11 -7.54
C TYR A 528 -3.26 21.58 -7.82
N SER A 529 -4.07 21.86 -8.84
CA SER A 529 -4.51 23.23 -9.05
C SER A 529 -5.28 23.70 -7.81
N GLN A 530 -5.12 24.98 -7.43
CA GLN A 530 -5.89 25.55 -6.31
C GLN A 530 -7.40 25.31 -6.49
N SER A 531 -7.91 25.33 -7.73
CA SER A 531 -9.32 25.04 -7.99
C SER A 531 -9.73 23.59 -7.71
N SER A 532 -8.84 22.63 -7.93
CA SER A 532 -9.06 21.21 -7.66
C SER A 532 -9.07 20.96 -6.16
N LEU A 533 -8.09 21.54 -5.44
CA LEU A 533 -8.05 21.54 -3.98
C LEU A 533 -9.28 22.21 -3.37
N ASP A 534 -9.64 23.41 -3.82
CA ASP A 534 -10.83 24.11 -3.33
C ASP A 534 -12.10 23.27 -3.53
N ALA A 535 -12.21 22.54 -4.65
CA ALA A 535 -13.35 21.66 -4.92
C ALA A 535 -13.37 20.45 -3.98
N PHE A 536 -12.23 19.80 -3.77
CA PHE A 536 -12.08 18.71 -2.82
C PHE A 536 -12.38 19.15 -1.38
N CYS A 537 -11.74 20.24 -0.93
CA CYS A 537 -11.99 20.83 0.39
C CYS A 537 -13.45 21.22 0.57
N THR A 538 -14.13 21.71 -0.48
CA THR A 538 -15.59 22.00 -0.40
C THR A 538 -16.41 20.75 -0.10
N VAL A 539 -16.08 19.60 -0.70
CA VAL A 539 -16.75 18.32 -0.41
C VAL A 539 -16.44 17.88 1.02
N LEU A 540 -15.17 17.92 1.42
CA LEU A 540 -14.71 17.55 2.76
C LEU A 540 -15.39 18.40 3.86
N GLU A 541 -15.41 19.72 3.71
CA GLU A 541 -16.07 20.67 4.61
C GLU A 541 -17.59 20.47 4.66
N SER A 542 -18.20 20.00 3.57
CA SER A 542 -19.63 19.64 3.51
C SER A 542 -19.92 18.33 4.27
N ILE A 543 -19.04 17.34 4.15
CA ILE A 543 -19.23 16.01 4.74
C ILE A 543 -19.01 16.03 6.26
N LYS A 544 -17.98 16.74 6.74
CA LYS A 544 -17.59 16.77 8.15
C LYS A 544 -18.74 16.99 9.15
N PRO A 545 -19.58 18.04 9.04
CA PRO A 545 -20.69 18.23 9.98
C PRO A 545 -21.83 17.21 9.81
N GLN A 546 -21.94 16.54 8.66
CA GLN A 546 -22.94 15.49 8.44
C GLN A 546 -22.51 14.17 9.09
N ALA A 547 -21.22 13.84 9.01
CA ALA A 547 -20.62 12.64 9.59
C ALA A 547 -20.86 12.52 11.11
N GLU A 548 -20.87 13.63 11.85
CA GLU A 548 -21.08 13.65 13.31
C GLU A 548 -22.45 13.08 13.76
N SER A 549 -23.44 13.06 12.88
CA SER A 549 -24.82 12.64 13.21
C SER A 549 -25.43 11.65 12.22
N ALA A 550 -24.62 11.16 11.28
CA ALA A 550 -25.07 10.22 10.26
C ALA A 550 -25.39 8.86 10.87
N ASP A 551 -26.49 8.25 10.42
CA ASP A 551 -26.69 6.81 10.59
C ASP A 551 -25.72 6.03 9.69
N VAL A 552 -25.62 4.72 9.89
CA VAL A 552 -24.67 3.86 9.16
C VAL A 552 -24.82 3.98 7.65
N GLU A 553 -26.05 3.94 7.12
CA GLU A 553 -26.31 4.04 5.68
C GLU A 553 -25.88 5.41 5.12
N THR A 554 -26.20 6.49 5.83
CA THR A 554 -25.80 7.85 5.43
C THR A 554 -24.28 8.02 5.53
N ALA A 555 -23.65 7.49 6.57
CA ALA A 555 -22.20 7.57 6.76
C ALA A 555 -21.45 6.78 5.66
N ALA A 556 -21.94 5.62 5.27
CA ALA A 556 -21.39 4.86 4.15
C ALA A 556 -21.47 5.66 2.83
N VAL A 557 -22.63 6.29 2.55
CA VAL A 557 -22.78 7.16 1.37
C VAL A 557 -21.82 8.36 1.41
N LEU A 558 -21.66 9.00 2.57
CA LEU A 558 -20.70 10.10 2.75
C LEU A 558 -19.27 9.61 2.53
N SER A 559 -18.93 8.41 2.99
CA SER A 559 -17.63 7.76 2.76
C SER A 559 -17.37 7.58 1.27
N SER A 560 -18.33 7.03 0.51
CA SER A 560 -18.20 6.91 -0.94
C SER A 560 -18.17 8.25 -1.69
N GLN A 561 -18.87 9.28 -1.20
CA GLN A 561 -18.79 10.64 -1.77
C GLN A 561 -17.40 11.23 -1.57
N LEU A 562 -16.80 10.97 -0.40
CA LEU A 562 -15.46 11.41 -0.07
C LEU A 562 -14.41 10.68 -0.93
N ASP A 563 -14.54 9.36 -1.09
CA ASP A 563 -13.71 8.55 -1.99
C ASP A 563 -13.78 9.07 -3.44
N ALA A 564 -14.99 9.34 -3.97
CA ALA A 564 -15.15 9.86 -5.33
C ALA A 564 -14.58 11.28 -5.52
N ALA A 565 -14.62 12.12 -4.47
CA ALA A 565 -14.01 13.44 -4.50
C ALA A 565 -12.48 13.33 -4.51
N TYR A 566 -11.93 12.38 -3.75
CA TYR A 566 -10.50 12.05 -3.78
C TYR A 566 -10.08 11.54 -5.16
N ASP A 567 -10.81 10.58 -5.74
CA ASP A 567 -10.53 10.06 -7.08
C ASP A 567 -10.54 11.18 -8.14
N THR A 568 -11.45 12.15 -8.00
CA THR A 568 -11.50 13.33 -8.88
C THR A 568 -10.28 14.24 -8.69
N LEU A 569 -9.87 14.47 -7.44
CA LEU A 569 -8.65 15.23 -7.14
C LEU A 569 -7.42 14.55 -7.75
N GLN A 570 -7.29 13.23 -7.58
CA GLN A 570 -6.20 12.44 -8.13
C GLN A 570 -6.13 12.51 -9.66
N ALA A 571 -7.28 12.47 -10.34
CA ALA A 571 -7.35 12.60 -11.80
C ALA A 571 -6.93 14.00 -12.32
N GLU A 572 -6.88 15.01 -11.44
CA GLU A 572 -6.42 16.38 -11.74
C GLU A 572 -5.03 16.70 -11.16
N ALA A 573 -4.31 15.68 -10.65
CA ALA A 573 -2.93 15.81 -10.24
C ALA A 573 -2.06 16.33 -11.39
N ALA A 574 -1.05 17.12 -11.03
CA ALA A 574 -0.01 17.56 -11.93
C ALA A 574 0.76 16.35 -12.42
N GLU A 575 1.33 16.47 -13.62
CA GLU A 575 2.16 15.42 -14.18
C GLU A 575 3.34 15.14 -13.22
N PRO A 576 3.48 13.90 -12.72
CA PRO A 576 4.59 13.54 -11.86
C PRO A 576 5.92 13.64 -12.62
N VAL A 577 7.01 13.89 -11.90
CA VAL A 577 8.36 13.90 -12.51
C VAL A 577 8.88 12.49 -12.79
N LEU A 578 8.31 11.49 -12.12
CA LEU A 578 8.53 10.07 -12.37
C LEU A 578 7.26 9.32 -11.95
N SER A 579 6.79 8.39 -12.78
CA SER A 579 5.67 7.52 -12.45
C SER A 579 5.97 6.05 -12.77
N PHE A 580 5.58 5.11 -11.91
CA PHE A 580 5.80 3.68 -12.16
C PHE A 580 4.80 2.76 -11.46
N ASP A 581 4.51 1.61 -12.08
CA ASP A 581 3.72 0.55 -11.44
C ASP A 581 4.65 -0.42 -10.68
N LEU A 582 4.28 -0.77 -9.44
CA LEU A 582 5.09 -1.54 -8.50
C LEU A 582 4.31 -2.76 -8.00
N LEU A 583 4.79 -3.95 -8.39
CA LEU A 583 4.18 -5.24 -8.07
C LEU A 583 5.20 -6.17 -7.39
N SER A 584 4.74 -7.18 -6.66
CA SER A 584 5.59 -8.25 -6.10
C SER A 584 4.88 -9.61 -6.12
N ASP A 585 5.65 -10.71 -6.06
CA ASP A 585 5.13 -12.05 -5.77
C ASP A 585 3.99 -12.49 -6.72
N VAL A 586 4.24 -12.36 -8.02
CA VAL A 586 3.27 -12.73 -9.08
C VAL A 586 3.12 -14.25 -9.18
N HIS A 587 4.16 -15.01 -8.88
CA HIS A 587 4.15 -16.47 -8.76
C HIS A 587 3.49 -17.21 -9.94
N LEU A 588 3.77 -16.82 -11.18
CA LEU A 588 3.25 -17.54 -12.35
C LEU A 588 3.68 -19.00 -12.35
N ARG A 589 2.75 -19.88 -12.75
CA ARG A 589 2.94 -21.33 -12.75
C ARG A 589 2.11 -21.99 -13.85
N ASP A 590 2.74 -22.79 -14.71
CA ASP A 590 2.11 -23.50 -15.85
C ASP A 590 0.96 -24.41 -15.40
N SER A 591 1.03 -24.96 -14.18
CA SER A 591 -0.04 -25.79 -13.62
C SER A 591 -1.21 -25.00 -13.04
N ASP A 592 -1.19 -23.67 -13.09
CA ASP A 592 -2.16 -22.79 -12.44
C ASP A 592 -2.50 -21.58 -13.33
N SER A 593 -3.48 -21.77 -14.21
CA SER A 593 -3.92 -20.73 -15.14
C SER A 593 -4.58 -19.53 -14.45
N SER A 594 -5.00 -19.64 -13.18
CA SER A 594 -5.65 -18.54 -12.46
C SER A 594 -4.68 -17.37 -12.24
N ARG A 595 -3.43 -17.66 -11.87
CA ARG A 595 -2.40 -16.63 -11.65
C ARG A 595 -2.01 -15.90 -12.93
N ALA A 596 -1.97 -16.62 -14.05
CA ALA A 596 -1.77 -16.03 -15.36
C ALA A 596 -2.95 -15.13 -15.76
N ALA A 597 -4.18 -15.53 -15.46
CA ALA A 597 -5.36 -14.71 -15.70
C ALA A 597 -5.34 -13.44 -14.83
N ASN A 598 -5.02 -13.56 -13.54
CA ASN A 598 -4.88 -12.44 -12.61
C ASN A 598 -3.82 -11.43 -13.07
N PHE A 599 -2.63 -11.91 -13.46
CA PHE A 599 -1.56 -11.04 -13.94
C PHE A 599 -1.91 -10.40 -15.30
N THR A 600 -2.58 -11.15 -16.18
CA THR A 600 -3.10 -10.60 -17.44
C THR A 600 -4.08 -9.46 -17.19
N ALA A 601 -5.03 -9.64 -16.28
CA ALA A 601 -6.03 -8.62 -15.93
C ALA A 601 -5.36 -7.35 -15.41
N GLY A 602 -4.38 -7.47 -14.51
CA GLY A 602 -3.68 -6.28 -14.01
C GLY A 602 -2.78 -5.61 -15.04
N LEU A 603 -2.11 -6.36 -15.91
CA LEU A 603 -1.37 -5.76 -17.02
C LEU A 603 -2.30 -5.06 -18.04
N GLN A 604 -3.52 -5.57 -18.23
CA GLN A 604 -4.55 -4.89 -19.05
C GLN A 604 -5.03 -3.60 -18.39
N ASP A 605 -5.19 -3.59 -17.07
CA ASP A 605 -5.50 -2.38 -16.31
C ASP A 605 -4.39 -1.33 -16.44
N ILE A 606 -3.13 -1.73 -16.24
CA ILE A 606 -1.95 -0.87 -16.47
C ILE A 606 -1.96 -0.35 -17.91
N ALA A 607 -2.23 -1.21 -18.90
CA ALA A 607 -2.29 -0.81 -20.29
C ALA A 607 -3.41 0.18 -20.62
N ALA A 608 -4.53 0.11 -19.89
CA ALA A 608 -5.68 0.96 -20.10
C ALA A 608 -5.54 2.31 -19.38
N ASN A 609 -4.96 2.31 -18.18
CA ASN A 609 -5.03 3.43 -17.25
C ASN A 609 -3.67 4.08 -16.97
N HIS A 610 -2.57 3.31 -16.99
CA HIS A 610 -1.22 3.77 -16.64
C HIS A 610 -0.21 3.48 -17.78
N SER A 611 -0.68 3.61 -19.02
CA SER A 611 0.12 3.29 -20.22
C SER A 611 1.33 4.22 -20.43
N ASP A 612 1.33 5.34 -19.71
CA ASP A 612 2.30 6.41 -19.67
C ASP A 612 3.26 6.34 -18.48
N SER A 613 3.14 5.33 -17.60
CA SER A 613 4.15 5.03 -16.58
C SER A 613 5.56 4.98 -17.19
N ASP A 614 6.53 5.59 -16.53
CA ASP A 614 7.93 5.57 -16.93
C ASP A 614 8.56 4.20 -16.69
N ALA A 615 8.10 3.46 -15.68
CA ALA A 615 8.59 2.12 -15.39
C ALA A 615 7.51 1.14 -14.93
N LEU A 616 7.77 -0.15 -15.14
CA LEU A 616 7.09 -1.28 -14.52
C LEU A 616 8.13 -2.02 -13.67
N VAL A 617 7.89 -2.09 -12.37
CA VAL A 617 8.79 -2.67 -11.37
C VAL A 617 8.16 -3.94 -10.79
N THR A 618 8.88 -5.05 -10.82
CA THR A 618 8.45 -6.29 -10.16
C THR A 618 9.51 -6.80 -9.18
N LEU A 619 9.14 -6.89 -7.90
CA LEU A 619 10.03 -7.20 -6.79
C LEU A 619 10.26 -8.70 -6.58
N GLY A 620 10.51 -9.45 -7.65
CA GLY A 620 10.85 -10.86 -7.54
C GLY A 620 9.65 -11.78 -7.30
N ASP A 621 9.96 -13.08 -7.27
CA ASP A 621 9.00 -14.18 -7.30
C ASP A 621 8.00 -14.03 -8.45
N ASN A 622 8.54 -13.65 -9.62
CA ASN A 622 7.79 -13.46 -10.86
C ASN A 622 7.15 -14.79 -11.31
N VAL A 623 7.89 -15.89 -11.14
CA VAL A 623 7.41 -17.25 -11.35
C VAL A 623 7.59 -18.10 -10.10
N SER A 624 6.68 -19.05 -9.86
CA SER A 624 6.82 -19.96 -8.71
C SER A 624 8.05 -20.86 -8.78
N PHE A 625 8.57 -21.11 -9.98
CA PHE A 625 9.76 -21.92 -10.21
C PHE A 625 10.56 -21.39 -11.39
N GLY A 626 11.70 -20.76 -11.10
CA GLY A 626 12.63 -20.24 -12.10
C GLY A 626 13.21 -21.26 -13.09
N TYR A 627 13.02 -22.56 -12.86
CA TYR A 627 13.38 -23.59 -13.85
C TYR A 627 12.29 -23.85 -14.90
N ASP A 628 11.05 -23.47 -14.62
CA ASP A 628 9.95 -23.75 -15.52
C ASP A 628 9.94 -22.75 -16.70
N ASN A 629 10.48 -23.20 -17.83
CA ASN A 629 10.53 -22.41 -19.04
C ASN A 629 9.14 -21.95 -19.51
N ASN A 630 8.08 -22.75 -19.31
CA ASN A 630 6.74 -22.36 -19.76
C ASN A 630 6.26 -21.14 -18.97
N SER A 631 6.35 -21.21 -17.64
CA SER A 631 5.98 -20.10 -16.74
C SER A 631 6.82 -18.85 -16.98
N ARG A 632 8.14 -18.99 -17.15
CA ARG A 632 9.02 -17.84 -17.44
C ARG A 632 8.67 -17.20 -18.77
N THR A 633 8.62 -17.98 -19.86
CA THR A 633 8.27 -17.44 -21.17
C THR A 633 6.89 -16.78 -21.14
N GLN A 634 5.92 -17.39 -20.47
CA GLN A 634 4.59 -16.78 -20.29
C GLN A 634 4.66 -15.44 -19.55
N TYR A 635 5.45 -15.32 -18.48
CA TYR A 635 5.64 -14.06 -17.75
C TYR A 635 6.10 -12.93 -18.68
N PHE A 636 7.23 -13.15 -19.36
CA PHE A 636 7.82 -12.14 -20.24
C PHE A 636 6.95 -11.84 -21.47
N ASP A 637 6.30 -12.86 -22.05
CA ASP A 637 5.36 -12.67 -23.17
C ASP A 637 4.16 -11.82 -22.77
N LEU A 638 3.61 -12.01 -21.56
CA LEU A 638 2.50 -11.20 -21.06
C LEU A 638 2.92 -9.74 -20.85
N VAL A 639 4.09 -9.50 -20.25
CA VAL A 639 4.61 -8.13 -20.08
C VAL A 639 4.84 -7.46 -21.43
N GLU A 640 5.46 -8.13 -22.39
CA GLU A 640 5.65 -7.57 -23.73
C GLU A 640 4.33 -7.43 -24.51
N GLN A 641 3.32 -8.24 -24.23
CA GLN A 641 2.02 -8.12 -24.88
C GLN A 641 1.24 -6.90 -24.40
N TYR A 642 1.25 -6.62 -23.09
CA TYR A 642 0.35 -5.65 -22.47
C TYR A 642 1.04 -4.38 -21.94
N ALA A 643 2.33 -4.44 -21.62
CA ALA A 643 3.13 -3.32 -21.10
C ALA A 643 4.31 -2.93 -22.01
N SER A 644 4.27 -3.27 -23.30
CA SER A 644 5.32 -2.90 -24.27
C SER A 644 5.58 -1.39 -24.35
N GLN A 645 4.57 -0.56 -24.12
CA GLN A 645 4.61 0.89 -24.16
C GLN A 645 5.42 1.53 -23.02
N ILE A 646 5.52 0.87 -21.87
CA ILE A 646 6.27 1.36 -20.71
C ILE A 646 7.77 1.22 -21.01
N PRO A 647 8.56 2.29 -21.05
CA PRO A 647 9.92 2.24 -21.59
C PRO A 647 10.90 1.46 -20.70
N ASN A 648 10.68 1.44 -19.39
CA ASN A 648 11.59 0.79 -18.44
C ASN A 648 10.90 -0.40 -17.75
N LYS A 649 11.52 -1.57 -17.79
CA LYS A 649 11.08 -2.76 -17.04
C LYS A 649 12.17 -3.14 -16.05
N LEU A 650 11.85 -3.11 -14.77
CA LEU A 650 12.78 -3.37 -13.68
C LEU A 650 12.30 -4.62 -12.94
N MET A 651 12.67 -5.79 -13.48
CA MET A 651 12.27 -7.08 -12.93
C MET A 651 13.44 -7.67 -12.16
N ILE A 652 13.32 -7.78 -10.84
CA ILE A 652 14.35 -8.41 -9.99
C ILE A 652 14.00 -9.88 -9.70
N LEU A 653 14.90 -10.60 -9.07
CA LEU A 653 14.74 -12.01 -8.70
C LEU A 653 14.25 -12.15 -7.27
N GLY A 654 13.29 -13.05 -7.08
CA GLY A 654 12.99 -13.62 -5.78
C GLY A 654 13.55 -15.03 -5.60
N ASN A 655 13.32 -15.60 -4.43
CA ASN A 655 13.82 -16.93 -4.10
C ASN A 655 13.16 -18.03 -4.96
N HIS A 656 11.92 -17.86 -5.40
CA HIS A 656 11.24 -18.75 -6.33
C HIS A 656 11.83 -18.69 -7.75
N ASP A 657 12.34 -17.53 -8.17
CA ASP A 657 12.93 -17.33 -9.50
C ASP A 657 14.30 -18.01 -9.67
N VAL A 658 14.95 -18.43 -8.58
CA VAL A 658 16.28 -19.08 -8.62
C VAL A 658 16.25 -20.56 -8.26
N ARG A 659 15.05 -21.14 -8.08
CA ARG A 659 14.87 -22.52 -7.61
C ARG A 659 13.99 -23.40 -8.51
N LYS A 660 14.03 -24.71 -8.23
CA LYS A 660 13.20 -25.74 -8.87
C LYS A 660 12.07 -26.16 -7.93
N ASN A 661 10.99 -26.73 -8.49
CA ASN A 661 9.95 -27.47 -7.77
C ASN A 661 10.53 -28.74 -7.10
N ASP A 662 11.18 -28.55 -5.96
CA ASP A 662 11.88 -29.56 -5.19
C ASP A 662 11.59 -29.34 -3.70
N SER A 663 10.62 -30.11 -3.19
CA SER A 663 10.28 -30.20 -1.76
C SER A 663 11.31 -30.97 -0.91
N SER A 664 12.43 -31.39 -1.51
CA SER A 664 13.55 -32.14 -0.90
C SER A 664 14.81 -31.31 -0.67
N SER A 665 14.78 -30.00 -0.95
CA SER A 665 15.81 -28.99 -0.63
C SER A 665 15.93 -28.73 0.89
N SER A 666 15.98 -29.80 1.67
CA SER A 666 16.30 -29.84 3.11
C SER A 666 17.67 -29.24 3.47
N ASN A 667 18.48 -28.84 2.48
CA ASN A 667 19.78 -28.20 2.66
C ASN A 667 19.81 -26.70 2.31
N GLY A 668 18.66 -26.07 2.03
CA GLY A 668 18.58 -24.61 1.82
C GLY A 668 19.23 -24.07 0.55
N PHE A 669 19.78 -24.92 -0.33
CA PHE A 669 20.52 -24.53 -1.54
C PHE A 669 20.08 -25.31 -2.78
N SER A 670 19.85 -24.60 -3.89
CA SER A 670 19.48 -25.12 -5.20
C SER A 670 20.71 -25.43 -6.04
N SER A 671 20.92 -26.72 -6.36
CA SER A 671 22.02 -27.15 -7.25
C SER A 671 21.87 -26.71 -8.71
N ASN A 672 20.80 -25.99 -9.06
CA ASN A 672 20.47 -25.58 -10.42
C ASN A 672 20.46 -24.06 -10.60
N TYR A 673 20.98 -23.31 -9.64
CA TYR A 673 21.09 -21.86 -9.71
C TYR A 673 21.65 -21.36 -11.05
N ASP A 674 22.77 -21.94 -11.52
CA ASP A 674 23.40 -21.59 -12.81
C ASP A 674 22.45 -21.66 -14.02
N VAL A 675 21.43 -22.51 -13.97
CA VAL A 675 20.45 -22.65 -15.06
C VAL A 675 19.41 -21.54 -14.97
N ALA A 676 18.87 -21.28 -13.78
CA ALA A 676 17.92 -20.21 -13.54
C ALA A 676 18.55 -18.84 -13.81
N TYR A 677 19.77 -18.60 -13.30
CA TYR A 677 20.57 -17.43 -13.58
C TYR A 677 20.71 -17.18 -15.09
N LYS A 678 21.17 -18.16 -15.86
CA LYS A 678 21.35 -17.99 -17.32
C LYS A 678 20.06 -17.66 -18.04
N ALA A 679 18.96 -18.27 -17.61
CA ALA A 679 17.68 -18.02 -18.23
C ALA A 679 17.16 -16.62 -17.91
N TYR A 680 17.21 -16.20 -16.64
CA TYR A 680 16.88 -14.84 -16.25
C TYR A 680 17.72 -13.80 -16.99
N MET A 681 19.04 -14.02 -17.11
CA MET A 681 19.92 -13.10 -17.83
C MET A 681 19.58 -12.99 -19.33
N GLU A 682 19.08 -14.06 -19.94
CA GLU A 682 18.62 -14.06 -21.33
C GLU A 682 17.23 -13.40 -21.47
N ASP A 683 16.28 -13.79 -20.62
CA ASP A 683 14.90 -13.30 -20.64
C ASP A 683 14.87 -11.78 -20.34
N ASN A 684 15.71 -11.30 -19.42
CA ASN A 684 15.81 -9.89 -19.00
C ASN A 684 16.79 -9.08 -19.89
N LYS A 685 17.47 -9.69 -20.86
CA LYS A 685 18.51 -9.04 -21.67
C LYS A 685 18.02 -7.76 -22.37
N ILE A 686 16.75 -7.74 -22.78
CA ILE A 686 16.16 -6.63 -23.53
C ILE A 686 15.83 -5.40 -22.68
N TYR A 687 15.79 -5.52 -21.34
CA TYR A 687 15.44 -4.43 -20.43
C TYR A 687 16.65 -3.76 -19.77
N ARG A 688 17.84 -4.35 -19.93
CA ARG A 688 19.09 -3.89 -19.33
C ARG A 688 19.81 -2.87 -20.21
N ASP A 689 20.41 -1.87 -19.58
CA ASP A 689 21.20 -0.85 -20.27
C ASP A 689 22.54 -1.42 -20.81
N ASP A 690 23.15 -2.36 -20.08
CA ASP A 690 24.26 -3.19 -20.57
C ASP A 690 23.80 -4.66 -20.75
N PRO A 691 23.36 -5.04 -21.95
CA PRO A 691 22.85 -6.39 -22.24
C PRO A 691 23.96 -7.46 -22.27
N GLU A 692 25.24 -7.07 -22.19
CA GLU A 692 26.38 -7.99 -22.16
C GLU A 692 26.99 -8.13 -20.75
N SER A 693 26.51 -7.35 -19.77
CA SER A 693 26.91 -7.47 -18.37
C SER A 693 26.56 -8.84 -17.83
N THR A 694 27.49 -9.45 -17.09
CA THR A 694 27.27 -10.71 -16.39
C THR A 694 26.79 -10.52 -14.95
N ASN A 695 26.72 -9.28 -14.46
CA ASN A 695 26.26 -9.01 -13.10
C ASN A 695 24.76 -9.27 -13.01
N ILE A 696 24.32 -9.95 -11.96
CA ILE A 696 22.90 -10.24 -11.76
C ILE A 696 22.15 -9.06 -11.13
N TYR A 697 22.85 -8.25 -10.35
CA TYR A 697 22.45 -6.94 -9.88
C TYR A 697 22.73 -5.88 -10.95
N PHE A 698 21.93 -4.82 -10.95
CA PHE A 698 21.98 -3.75 -11.95
C PHE A 698 21.33 -2.49 -11.40
N ASP A 699 21.62 -1.35 -12.01
CA ASP A 699 20.97 -0.09 -11.71
C ASP A 699 20.39 0.55 -12.98
N LYS A 700 19.48 1.51 -12.80
CA LYS A 700 18.90 2.29 -13.88
C LYS A 700 18.54 3.69 -13.41
N TRP A 701 18.86 4.70 -14.24
CA TRP A 701 18.37 6.05 -14.06
C TRP A 701 17.11 6.26 -14.90
N VAL A 702 16.02 6.69 -14.27
CA VAL A 702 14.75 7.02 -14.93
C VAL A 702 14.34 8.41 -14.50
N ASN A 703 14.24 9.34 -15.46
CA ASN A 703 13.90 10.75 -15.23
C ASN A 703 14.69 11.44 -14.10
N GLY A 704 15.97 11.09 -13.94
CA GLY A 704 16.85 11.67 -12.91
C GLY A 704 16.72 11.04 -11.52
N TYR A 705 16.03 9.91 -11.39
CA TYR A 705 15.92 9.09 -10.19
C TYR A 705 16.62 7.74 -10.38
N HIS A 706 17.28 7.26 -9.35
CA HIS A 706 18.10 6.05 -9.40
C HIS A 706 17.34 4.85 -8.84
N PHE A 707 17.26 3.79 -9.64
CA PHE A 707 16.74 2.49 -9.25
C PHE A 707 17.92 1.52 -9.15
N ILE A 708 18.11 0.90 -7.99
CA ILE A 708 19.21 -0.03 -7.72
C ILE A 708 18.63 -1.40 -7.40
N ALA A 709 18.81 -2.36 -8.30
CA ALA A 709 18.31 -3.72 -8.17
C ALA A 709 19.36 -4.66 -7.55
N LEU A 710 19.03 -5.16 -6.37
CA LEU A 710 19.79 -6.12 -5.59
C LEU A 710 19.22 -7.53 -5.80
N ASN A 711 20.09 -8.49 -6.12
CA ASN A 711 19.68 -9.85 -6.47
C ASN A 711 20.55 -10.89 -5.77
N THR A 712 19.94 -12.02 -5.40
CA THR A 712 20.69 -13.14 -4.82
C THR A 712 21.70 -13.69 -5.81
N GLU A 713 22.93 -13.90 -5.34
CA GLU A 713 24.01 -14.53 -6.11
C GLU A 713 24.10 -16.04 -5.90
N GLU A 714 23.21 -16.60 -5.07
CA GLU A 714 23.09 -18.03 -4.79
C GLU A 714 21.64 -18.53 -4.84
N GLY A 715 21.47 -19.83 -5.11
CA GLY A 715 20.16 -20.48 -5.18
C GLY A 715 19.59 -20.81 -3.81
N LEU A 716 19.59 -19.85 -2.88
CA LEU A 716 19.06 -20.03 -1.53
C LEU A 716 17.54 -20.15 -1.56
N LYS A 717 16.99 -20.98 -0.66
CA LYS A 717 15.56 -21.33 -0.70
C LYS A 717 14.68 -20.16 -0.29
N ASP A 718 15.05 -19.45 0.77
CA ASP A 718 14.19 -18.44 1.38
C ASP A 718 14.96 -17.14 1.78
N SER A 719 16.28 -17.07 1.59
CA SER A 719 17.11 -15.89 1.94
C SER A 719 17.91 -15.38 0.74
N ILE A 720 18.48 -14.18 0.84
CA ILE A 720 19.42 -13.62 -0.15
C ILE A 720 20.87 -13.84 0.26
N TYR A 721 21.75 -14.01 -0.74
CA TYR A 721 23.20 -13.91 -0.57
C TYR A 721 23.78 -12.83 -1.48
N MET A 722 24.62 -11.98 -0.90
CA MET A 722 25.39 -10.95 -1.60
C MET A 722 26.88 -11.14 -1.36
N SER A 723 27.65 -11.14 -2.44
CA SER A 723 29.10 -11.11 -2.37
C SER A 723 29.63 -9.74 -1.94
N ASP A 724 30.87 -9.70 -1.44
CA ASP A 724 31.58 -8.44 -1.15
C ASP A 724 31.57 -7.51 -2.38
N ALA A 725 31.66 -8.05 -3.60
CA ALA A 725 31.64 -7.27 -4.83
C ALA A 725 30.27 -6.59 -5.08
N GLN A 726 29.16 -7.27 -4.78
CA GLN A 726 27.82 -6.66 -4.88
C GLN A 726 27.62 -5.60 -3.80
N LEU A 727 28.11 -5.83 -2.57
CA LEU A 727 28.03 -4.85 -1.48
C LEU A 727 28.87 -3.60 -1.76
N GLU A 728 30.11 -3.76 -2.24
CA GLU A 728 30.96 -2.64 -2.65
C GLU A 728 30.34 -1.85 -3.81
N TRP A 729 29.76 -2.56 -4.79
CA TRP A 729 29.04 -1.94 -5.90
C TRP A 729 27.78 -1.21 -5.42
N PHE A 730 27.03 -1.79 -4.47
CA PHE A 730 25.83 -1.17 -3.91
C PHE A 730 26.16 0.14 -3.19
N GLU A 731 27.20 0.15 -2.35
CA GLU A 731 27.67 1.37 -1.69
C GLU A 731 28.12 2.44 -2.71
N GLU A 732 28.84 2.04 -3.77
CA GLU A 732 29.25 2.96 -4.84
C GLU A 732 28.04 3.58 -5.54
N LYS A 733 27.05 2.77 -5.90
CA LYS A 733 25.86 3.21 -6.64
C LYS A 733 24.93 4.08 -5.81
N LEU A 734 24.76 3.76 -4.53
CA LEU A 734 23.89 4.53 -3.65
C LEU A 734 24.42 5.97 -3.43
N GLY A 735 25.73 6.18 -3.56
CA GLY A 735 26.37 7.51 -3.51
C GLY A 735 26.58 8.20 -4.86
N GLU A 736 26.11 7.63 -5.97
CA GLU A 736 26.31 8.14 -7.33
C GLU A 736 25.30 9.25 -7.67
N SER A 737 25.76 10.32 -8.33
CA SER A 737 24.90 11.33 -8.96
C SER A 737 24.59 11.00 -10.42
N GLU A 738 23.52 11.57 -10.98
CA GLU A 738 23.10 11.34 -12.38
C GLU A 738 24.22 11.59 -13.41
N ASP A 739 25.11 12.55 -13.15
CA ASP A 739 26.25 12.88 -14.03
C ASP A 739 27.50 11.99 -13.82
N GLY A 740 27.40 10.97 -12.97
CA GLY A 740 28.44 9.98 -12.70
C GLY A 740 29.56 10.47 -11.79
N THR A 741 29.32 11.51 -10.97
CA THR A 741 30.28 11.92 -9.94
C THR A 741 30.07 11.11 -8.65
N ALA A 742 31.13 10.45 -8.18
CA ALA A 742 31.07 9.66 -6.96
C ALA A 742 30.93 10.54 -5.71
N ASN A 743 30.04 10.15 -4.78
CA ASN A 743 29.74 10.80 -3.50
C ASN A 743 29.02 12.16 -3.60
N ALA A 744 28.03 12.25 -4.49
CA ALA A 744 27.21 13.44 -4.69
C ALA A 744 25.72 13.14 -4.86
N ALA A 745 25.24 12.01 -4.31
CA ALA A 745 23.81 11.71 -4.26
C ALA A 745 23.08 12.85 -3.54
N ASP A 746 22.04 13.38 -4.20
CA ASP A 746 21.23 14.48 -3.70
C ASP A 746 20.39 13.99 -2.51
N PRO A 747 20.61 14.49 -1.28
CA PRO A 747 19.85 14.04 -0.11
C PRO A 747 18.36 14.41 -0.19
N GLU A 748 17.99 15.38 -1.05
CA GLU A 748 16.61 15.79 -1.27
C GLU A 748 15.87 14.85 -2.23
N LYS A 749 16.59 14.01 -3.00
CA LYS A 749 16.00 13.10 -3.98
C LYS A 749 16.00 11.64 -3.51
N PRO A 750 14.85 10.96 -3.51
CA PRO A 750 14.81 9.55 -3.17
C PRO A 750 15.60 8.67 -4.15
N VAL A 751 16.24 7.63 -3.60
CA VAL A 751 16.86 6.54 -4.36
C VAL A 751 16.09 5.26 -4.09
N PHE A 752 15.60 4.59 -5.13
CA PHE A 752 14.79 3.38 -4.99
C PHE A 752 15.67 2.13 -5.01
N VAL A 753 15.76 1.44 -3.87
CA VAL A 753 16.49 0.18 -3.73
C VAL A 753 15.50 -0.98 -3.83
N LEU A 754 15.66 -1.81 -4.86
CA LEU A 754 14.80 -2.94 -5.15
C LEU A 754 15.45 -4.22 -4.64
N VAL A 755 14.84 -4.89 -3.67
CA VAL A 755 15.33 -6.16 -3.13
C VAL A 755 14.17 -7.05 -2.74
N HIS A 756 14.17 -8.33 -3.12
CA HIS A 756 13.00 -9.18 -2.87
C HIS A 756 12.80 -9.46 -1.38
N GLN A 757 13.86 -9.85 -0.65
CA GLN A 757 13.78 -10.16 0.78
C GLN A 757 13.71 -8.88 1.64
N ALA A 758 12.73 -8.83 2.54
CA ALA A 758 12.65 -7.81 3.58
C ALA A 758 13.86 -7.88 4.53
N LEU A 759 14.39 -6.71 4.92
CA LEU A 759 15.45 -6.60 5.93
C LEU A 759 14.95 -7.11 7.28
N ASN A 760 15.79 -7.77 8.07
CA ASN A 760 15.37 -8.37 9.33
C ASN A 760 14.85 -7.32 10.32
N ASP A 761 13.90 -7.69 11.17
CA ASP A 761 13.31 -6.84 12.21
C ASP A 761 12.66 -5.54 11.68
N THR A 762 12.24 -5.50 10.41
CA THR A 762 11.52 -4.35 9.85
C THR A 762 10.01 -4.59 9.83
N HIS A 763 9.51 -5.40 8.91
CA HIS A 763 8.07 -5.63 8.75
C HIS A 763 7.59 -6.82 9.58
N GLN A 764 6.26 -6.89 9.80
CA GLN A 764 5.68 -8.11 10.33
C GLN A 764 6.09 -9.26 9.39
N ARG A 765 6.74 -10.29 9.95
CA ARG A 765 7.29 -11.45 9.22
C ARG A 765 8.58 -11.22 8.44
N ALA A 766 9.26 -10.10 8.58
CA ALA A 766 10.56 -9.90 7.93
C ALA A 766 11.59 -11.00 8.24
N ASN A 767 11.51 -11.61 9.44
CA ASN A 767 12.36 -12.73 9.85
C ASN A 767 11.78 -14.12 9.50
N ALA A 768 10.57 -14.18 8.97
CA ALA A 768 9.98 -15.42 8.49
C ALA A 768 10.77 -15.92 7.27
N TYR A 769 10.58 -17.20 6.93
CA TYR A 769 11.19 -17.75 5.73
C TYR A 769 12.72 -17.54 5.70
N GLY A 770 13.42 -17.66 6.82
CA GLY A 770 14.88 -17.51 6.83
C GLY A 770 15.40 -16.07 6.82
N GLY A 771 14.53 -15.07 6.70
CA GLY A 771 14.85 -13.65 6.76
C GLY A 771 15.72 -13.16 5.60
N PHE A 772 16.30 -11.98 5.75
CA PHE A 772 17.14 -11.38 4.71
C PHE A 772 18.34 -12.27 4.37
N GLY A 773 19.18 -12.59 5.36
CA GLY A 773 20.37 -13.41 5.18
C GLY A 773 21.55 -12.89 6.00
N ASP A 774 22.73 -13.47 5.79
CA ASP A 774 23.93 -13.16 6.58
C ASP A 774 24.42 -11.71 6.38
N GLN A 775 24.07 -11.07 5.25
CA GLN A 775 24.49 -9.71 4.90
C GLN A 775 23.58 -8.59 5.43
N ASP A 776 22.50 -8.90 6.16
CA ASP A 776 21.51 -7.93 6.67
C ASP A 776 22.16 -6.70 7.35
N ALA A 777 23.10 -6.94 8.27
CA ALA A 777 23.77 -5.87 9.00
C ALA A 777 24.66 -4.99 8.10
N GLN A 778 25.30 -5.59 7.09
CA GLN A 778 26.17 -4.85 6.15
C GLN A 778 25.34 -3.96 5.23
N VAL A 779 24.18 -4.45 4.78
CA VAL A 779 23.25 -3.66 3.95
C VAL A 779 22.71 -2.47 4.74
N LYS A 780 22.26 -2.68 5.99
CA LYS A 780 21.82 -1.59 6.89
C LYS A 780 22.94 -0.56 7.13
N GLU A 781 24.18 -1.02 7.32
CA GLU A 781 25.33 -0.12 7.47
C GLU A 781 25.57 0.73 6.22
N ILE A 782 25.45 0.16 5.02
CA ILE A 782 25.57 0.91 3.76
C ILE A 782 24.44 1.94 3.64
N LEU A 783 23.19 1.51 3.87
CA LEU A 783 22.01 2.36 3.79
C LEU A 783 22.04 3.53 4.79
N SER A 784 22.59 3.34 6.00
CA SER A 784 22.72 4.41 7.00
C SER A 784 23.56 5.61 6.55
N LYS A 785 24.38 5.45 5.50
CA LYS A 785 25.16 6.54 4.89
C LYS A 785 24.34 7.36 3.89
N HIS A 786 23.19 6.84 3.46
CA HIS A 786 22.31 7.39 2.43
C HIS A 786 20.83 7.24 2.84
N PRO A 787 20.39 7.98 3.87
CA PRO A 787 19.05 7.85 4.43
C PRO A 787 17.91 8.29 3.49
N GLN A 788 18.21 8.90 2.34
CA GLN A 788 17.23 9.14 1.27
C GLN A 788 16.80 7.86 0.52
N ALA A 789 17.41 6.71 0.84
CA ALA A 789 17.06 5.43 0.24
C ALA A 789 15.64 5.01 0.65
N ILE A 790 14.84 4.62 -0.36
CA ILE A 790 13.57 3.92 -0.19
C ILE A 790 13.79 2.47 -0.61
N VAL A 791 13.76 1.56 0.36
CA VAL A 791 13.95 0.12 0.15
C VAL A 791 12.60 -0.53 -0.05
N LEU A 792 12.38 -1.09 -1.24
CA LEU A 792 11.14 -1.76 -1.63
C LEU A 792 11.38 -3.27 -1.61
N SER A 793 10.56 -4.01 -0.85
CA SER A 793 10.67 -5.46 -0.69
C SER A 793 9.34 -6.20 -0.75
N GLY A 794 9.40 -7.51 -1.03
CA GLY A 794 8.25 -8.43 -1.05
C GLY A 794 8.53 -9.64 -0.17
N HIS A 795 8.42 -10.85 -0.73
CA HIS A 795 8.83 -12.14 -0.13
C HIS A 795 7.98 -12.64 1.06
N ILE A 796 7.52 -11.74 1.92
CA ILE A 796 6.82 -12.09 3.15
C ILE A 796 5.32 -12.28 2.96
N HIS A 797 4.81 -12.03 1.75
CA HIS A 797 3.44 -12.33 1.32
C HIS A 797 2.36 -11.65 2.18
N ASN A 798 2.64 -10.45 2.67
CA ASN A 798 1.61 -9.61 3.27
C ASN A 798 0.75 -9.00 2.15
N GLY A 799 -0.48 -8.65 2.48
CA GLY A 799 -1.37 -7.83 1.68
C GLY A 799 -1.62 -6.50 2.39
N PHE A 800 -2.39 -5.63 1.75
CA PHE A 800 -2.79 -4.37 2.35
C PHE A 800 -3.43 -4.54 3.74
N GLY A 801 -3.22 -3.56 4.61
CA GLY A 801 -3.58 -3.62 6.03
C GLY A 801 -2.52 -4.30 6.91
N VAL A 802 -1.67 -5.15 6.33
CA VAL A 802 -0.51 -5.75 7.04
C VAL A 802 0.82 -5.28 6.44
N SER A 803 0.84 -5.04 5.13
CA SER A 803 1.94 -4.34 4.47
C SER A 803 2.15 -2.97 5.09
N THR A 804 3.40 -2.67 5.44
CA THR A 804 3.77 -1.50 6.25
C THR A 804 4.96 -0.76 5.66
N THR A 805 5.02 0.52 6.00
CA THR A 805 6.10 1.47 5.77
C THR A 805 6.77 1.79 7.09
N MET A 806 8.09 1.81 7.06
CA MET A 806 8.90 1.93 8.25
C MET A 806 10.08 2.87 8.02
N ASP A 807 10.17 3.94 8.82
CA ASP A 807 11.31 4.86 8.78
C ASP A 807 12.36 4.48 9.83
N ARG A 808 13.62 4.42 9.39
CA ARG A 808 14.81 4.09 10.19
C ARG A 808 15.94 5.05 9.87
N ASP A 809 16.96 5.08 10.71
CA ASP A 809 18.20 5.81 10.45
C ASP A 809 18.94 5.34 9.18
N TYR A 810 18.56 4.19 8.65
CA TYR A 810 19.01 3.63 7.36
C TYR A 810 17.96 3.68 6.24
N GLY A 811 17.05 4.65 6.28
CA GLY A 811 16.12 4.94 5.20
C GLY A 811 14.68 4.48 5.45
N THR A 812 13.86 4.59 4.42
CA THR A 812 12.44 4.24 4.45
C THR A 812 12.26 2.85 3.83
N LEU A 813 11.64 1.93 4.56
CA LEU A 813 11.46 0.53 4.16
C LEU A 813 9.98 0.29 3.87
N ILE A 814 9.66 -0.30 2.72
CA ILE A 814 8.28 -0.58 2.32
C ILE A 814 8.15 -2.05 1.96
N ASP A 815 7.18 -2.70 2.60
CA ASP A 815 6.68 -4.01 2.24
C ASP A 815 5.59 -3.88 1.17
N VAL A 816 5.87 -4.40 -0.02
CA VAL A 816 4.96 -4.38 -1.17
C VAL A 816 4.08 -5.62 -1.12
N PRO A 817 2.75 -5.46 -1.23
CA PRO A 817 1.82 -6.58 -1.07
C PRO A 817 2.04 -7.65 -2.16
N SER A 818 1.76 -8.90 -1.80
CA SER A 818 1.80 -9.99 -2.78
C SER A 818 0.69 -9.84 -3.81
N TYR A 819 1.02 -10.05 -5.08
CA TYR A 819 0.04 -9.95 -6.15
C TYR A 819 -0.86 -11.18 -6.26
N ASN A 820 -0.34 -12.40 -5.99
CA ASN A 820 -1.06 -13.67 -6.21
C ASN A 820 -0.96 -14.69 -5.05
N GLU A 821 -0.13 -14.44 -4.04
CA GLU A 821 0.11 -15.39 -2.94
C GLU A 821 -0.01 -14.73 -1.56
N THR A 822 -0.96 -13.81 -1.38
CA THR A 822 -1.17 -13.15 -0.09
C THR A 822 -1.55 -14.16 1.00
N GLU A 823 -0.82 -14.12 2.11
CA GLU A 823 -1.03 -14.99 3.27
C GLU A 823 -1.76 -14.28 4.42
N TYR A 824 -1.60 -12.96 4.53
CA TYR A 824 -2.11 -12.13 5.62
C TYR A 824 -2.51 -10.74 5.10
N GLY A 825 -3.48 -10.08 5.73
CA GLY A 825 -4.05 -8.81 5.26
C GLY A 825 -5.14 -9.00 4.21
N VAL A 826 -5.34 -8.01 3.32
CA VAL A 826 -6.26 -8.13 2.17
C VAL A 826 -5.78 -9.24 1.25
N THR A 827 -6.50 -10.36 1.23
CA THR A 827 -6.10 -11.59 0.50
C THR A 827 -6.55 -11.62 -0.97
N GLU A 828 -7.13 -10.54 -1.47
CA GLU A 828 -7.46 -10.42 -2.89
C GLU A 828 -6.20 -10.48 -3.73
N ASN A 829 -6.28 -11.14 -4.88
CA ASN A 829 -5.20 -11.07 -5.85
C ASN A 829 -5.28 -9.72 -6.57
N GLY A 830 -4.17 -9.29 -7.16
CA GLY A 830 -4.12 -8.08 -7.97
C GLY A 830 -3.65 -6.83 -7.24
N THR A 831 -3.25 -6.93 -5.97
CA THR A 831 -2.83 -5.78 -5.18
C THR A 831 -1.40 -5.33 -5.52
N GLY A 832 -1.18 -4.02 -5.54
CA GLY A 832 0.12 -3.38 -5.74
C GLY A 832 -0.01 -1.86 -5.66
N TYR A 833 1.06 -1.14 -6.00
CA TYR A 833 1.05 0.32 -6.00
C TYR A 833 1.26 0.89 -7.40
N GLN A 834 0.50 1.92 -7.74
CA GLN A 834 0.94 2.88 -8.73
C GLN A 834 1.70 3.98 -7.96
N VAL A 835 2.91 4.34 -8.39
CA VAL A 835 3.79 5.26 -7.66
C VAL A 835 4.03 6.51 -8.48
N ASP A 836 3.71 7.66 -7.91
CA ASP A 836 4.01 8.98 -8.47
C ASP A 836 5.02 9.72 -7.61
N VAL A 837 6.02 10.30 -8.26
CA VAL A 837 7.06 11.11 -7.64
C VAL A 837 6.91 12.54 -8.10
N TYR A 838 6.94 13.44 -7.13
CA TYR A 838 6.91 14.89 -7.29
C TYR A 838 8.21 15.49 -6.77
N ALA A 839 8.35 16.82 -6.88
CA ALA A 839 9.54 17.51 -6.38
C ALA A 839 9.66 17.42 -4.84
N ASP A 840 8.53 17.36 -4.14
CA ASP A 840 8.42 17.48 -2.69
C ASP A 840 7.90 16.20 -2.00
N ARG A 841 7.51 15.16 -2.76
CA ARG A 841 6.98 13.90 -2.20
C ARG A 841 7.04 12.72 -3.16
N VAL A 842 6.82 11.53 -2.59
CA VAL A 842 6.52 10.27 -3.29
C VAL A 842 5.17 9.76 -2.79
N HIS A 843 4.27 9.42 -3.71
CA HIS A 843 2.93 8.90 -3.42
C HIS A 843 2.79 7.49 -3.99
N PHE A 844 2.74 6.49 -3.11
CA PHE A 844 2.39 5.12 -3.46
C PHE A 844 0.88 4.97 -3.32
N ARG A 845 0.20 4.93 -4.46
CA ARG A 845 -1.25 4.81 -4.56
C ARG A 845 -1.64 3.33 -4.62
N ALA A 846 -2.30 2.86 -3.56
CA ALA A 846 -2.69 1.47 -3.43
C ALA A 846 -3.81 1.13 -4.41
N ARG A 847 -3.65 0.02 -5.14
CA ARG A 847 -4.58 -0.38 -6.19
C ARG A 847 -4.77 -1.90 -6.19
N ASN A 848 -6.02 -2.32 -6.38
CA ASN A 848 -6.29 -3.65 -6.90
C ASN A 848 -6.46 -3.55 -8.42
N TYR A 849 -5.45 -4.02 -9.14
CA TYR A 849 -5.37 -3.97 -10.60
C TYR A 849 -6.34 -4.92 -11.30
N ILE A 850 -6.86 -5.94 -10.61
CA ILE A 850 -7.85 -6.87 -11.17
C ILE A 850 -9.26 -6.29 -11.07
N THR A 851 -9.57 -5.64 -9.95
CA THR A 851 -10.90 -5.04 -9.71
C THR A 851 -10.96 -3.58 -10.15
N HIS A 852 -9.88 -3.03 -10.71
CA HIS A 852 -9.75 -1.64 -11.14
C HIS A 852 -9.98 -0.60 -10.04
N THR A 853 -9.82 -1.00 -8.77
CA THR A 853 -10.25 -0.23 -7.60
C THR A 853 -9.05 0.41 -6.91
N TRP A 854 -9.13 1.72 -6.66
CA TRP A 854 -8.20 2.45 -5.78
C TRP A 854 -8.53 2.15 -4.32
N MET A 855 -7.48 2.02 -3.50
CA MET A 855 -7.61 1.67 -2.08
C MET A 855 -6.92 2.72 -1.20
N PRO A 856 -7.39 3.98 -1.21
CA PRO A 856 -6.68 5.12 -0.65
C PRO A 856 -6.36 5.01 0.85
N GLN A 857 -7.09 4.18 1.58
CA GLN A 857 -6.80 3.87 2.98
C GLN A 857 -5.44 3.16 3.21
N TYR A 858 -4.82 2.66 2.14
CA TYR A 858 -3.51 2.01 2.14
C TYR A 858 -2.46 2.79 1.33
N ASP A 859 -2.76 4.03 0.93
CA ASP A 859 -1.78 4.89 0.26
C ASP A 859 -0.64 5.25 1.21
N ILE A 860 0.59 5.29 0.67
CA ILE A 860 1.77 5.76 1.41
C ILE A 860 2.21 7.08 0.78
N ILE A 861 2.31 8.12 1.60
CA ILE A 861 2.85 9.42 1.19
C ILE A 861 4.12 9.70 1.98
N LEU A 862 5.21 9.92 1.25
CA LEU A 862 6.52 10.26 1.81
C LEU A 862 6.89 11.67 1.36
N SER A 863 7.40 12.53 2.24
CA SER A 863 8.04 13.77 1.80
C SER A 863 9.35 13.46 1.06
N ALA A 864 9.79 14.40 0.24
CA ALA A 864 11.12 14.47 -0.33
C ALA A 864 11.72 15.85 0.06
N PRO A 865 12.73 15.90 0.95
CA PRO A 865 13.42 14.76 1.61
C PRO A 865 12.52 13.94 2.55
N SER A 866 12.82 12.64 2.69
CA SER A 866 12.11 11.75 3.62
C SER A 866 12.49 12.01 5.07
N LEU A 867 11.68 11.51 6.03
CA LEU A 867 11.94 11.70 7.46
C LEU A 867 13.37 11.25 7.87
N PRO A 868 13.88 10.07 7.45
CA PRO A 868 15.27 9.69 7.68
C PRO A 868 16.30 10.68 7.14
N ALA A 869 16.09 11.19 5.92
CA ALA A 869 17.02 12.10 5.27
C ALA A 869 17.11 13.44 6.00
N VAL A 870 15.96 14.07 6.26
CA VAL A 870 15.91 15.37 6.95
C VAL A 870 16.34 15.26 8.42
N THR A 871 16.08 14.12 9.07
CA THR A 871 16.58 13.87 10.45
C THR A 871 18.09 13.77 10.47
N SER A 872 18.70 13.03 9.54
CA SER A 872 20.15 12.91 9.42
C SER A 872 20.83 14.25 9.13
N GLU A 873 20.22 15.07 8.27
CA GLU A 873 20.68 16.45 8.06
C GLU A 873 20.64 17.26 9.35
N GLY A 874 19.49 17.25 10.05
CA GLY A 874 19.33 17.95 11.32
C GLY A 874 20.36 17.52 12.37
N GLU A 875 20.63 16.22 12.50
CA GLU A 875 21.63 15.69 13.44
C GLU A 875 23.06 16.13 13.14
N SER A 876 23.35 16.48 11.89
CA SER A 876 24.66 17.00 11.47
C SER A 876 24.88 18.47 11.87
N LEU A 877 23.81 19.23 12.12
CA LEU A 877 23.86 20.65 12.44
C LEU A 877 24.30 20.89 13.89
N THR A 878 24.97 22.02 14.13
CA THR A 878 25.40 22.44 15.47
C THR A 878 24.90 23.84 15.79
N ASN A 879 24.72 24.14 17.07
CA ASN A 879 24.14 25.42 17.51
C ASN A 879 25.02 26.65 17.25
N THR A 880 26.23 26.47 16.74
CA THR A 880 27.17 27.57 16.49
C THR A 880 26.78 28.34 15.24
N GLY A 881 26.66 29.66 15.36
CA GLY A 881 26.38 30.55 14.23
C GLY A 881 24.90 30.85 13.99
N TYR A 882 23.97 30.26 14.77
CA TYR A 882 22.53 30.51 14.68
C TYR A 882 21.97 31.26 15.89
N THR A 883 20.85 31.96 15.68
CA THR A 883 20.13 32.62 16.78
C THR A 883 19.50 31.61 17.72
N GLU A 884 19.39 31.97 19.01
CA GLU A 884 18.79 31.10 20.04
C GLU A 884 17.33 30.75 19.69
N ASP A 885 16.56 31.72 19.18
CA ASP A 885 15.16 31.52 18.80
C ASP A 885 14.98 30.54 17.64
N SER A 886 15.75 30.68 16.55
CA SER A 886 15.67 29.75 15.41
C SER A 886 16.17 28.36 15.78
N TRP A 887 17.23 28.28 16.58
CA TRP A 887 17.78 27.01 17.05
C TRP A 887 16.83 26.24 17.98
N SER A 888 16.09 26.95 18.85
CA SER A 888 15.09 26.33 19.73
C SER A 888 13.97 25.68 18.92
N ARG A 889 13.43 26.38 17.90
CA ARG A 889 12.39 25.83 17.01
C ARG A 889 12.88 24.61 16.24
N PHE A 890 14.09 24.69 15.69
CA PHE A 890 14.75 23.55 15.04
C PHE A 890 14.92 22.35 15.99
N THR A 891 15.39 22.57 17.22
CA THR A 891 15.59 21.48 18.19
C THR A 891 14.28 20.82 18.60
N GLU A 892 13.20 21.60 18.73
CA GLU A 892 11.85 21.06 19.00
C GLU A 892 11.36 20.17 17.85
N ALA A 893 11.51 20.62 16.60
CA ALA A 893 11.15 19.85 15.42
C ALA A 893 12.00 18.57 15.28
N LEU A 894 13.32 18.66 15.51
CA LEU A 894 14.22 17.51 15.45
C LEU A 894 13.86 16.46 16.50
N THR A 895 13.52 16.90 17.72
CA THR A 895 13.10 15.98 18.79
C THR A 895 11.80 15.25 18.43
N ALA A 896 10.85 15.94 17.80
CA ALA A 896 9.61 15.33 17.33
C ALA A 896 9.87 14.30 16.23
N ALA A 897 10.67 14.65 15.21
CA ALA A 897 11.09 13.75 14.14
C ALA A 897 11.80 12.49 14.68
N GLN A 898 12.76 12.66 15.59
CA GLN A 898 13.47 11.54 16.23
C GLN A 898 12.56 10.63 17.04
N SER A 899 11.49 11.15 17.63
CA SER A 899 10.53 10.34 18.40
C SER A 899 9.63 9.46 17.53
N LEU A 900 9.52 9.80 16.25
CA LEU A 900 8.74 9.07 15.25
C LEU A 900 9.61 8.10 14.43
N MET A 901 10.94 8.29 14.44
CA MET A 901 11.87 7.27 13.98
C MET A 901 11.62 5.98 14.76
N ASP A 902 11.77 4.83 14.10
CA ASP A 902 11.50 3.52 14.68
C ASP A 902 10.01 3.11 14.79
N THR A 903 9.05 3.98 14.46
CA THR A 903 7.61 3.64 14.47
C THR A 903 7.20 2.83 13.24
N ASN A 904 6.32 1.83 13.41
CA ASN A 904 5.78 0.97 12.34
C ASN A 904 4.28 1.19 12.11
N ASN A 905 3.79 2.42 12.33
CA ASN A 905 2.34 2.64 12.39
C ASN A 905 1.83 3.39 11.17
N GLU A 906 1.12 2.69 10.29
CA GLU A 906 0.46 3.31 9.13
C GLU A 906 -0.53 4.42 9.55
N SER A 907 -1.18 4.29 10.71
CA SER A 907 -2.09 5.34 11.22
C SER A 907 -1.35 6.58 11.75
N MET A 908 -0.02 6.53 11.89
CA MET A 908 0.83 7.68 12.23
C MET A 908 1.60 8.23 11.02
N ARG A 909 1.43 7.69 9.79
CA ARG A 909 2.16 8.21 8.62
C ARG A 909 1.94 9.71 8.40
N LEU A 910 0.76 10.19 8.77
CA LEU A 910 0.46 11.61 8.75
C LEU A 910 1.31 12.41 9.72
N GLU A 911 1.48 11.92 10.96
CA GLU A 911 2.38 12.54 11.96
C GLU A 911 3.84 12.49 11.50
N VAL A 912 4.26 11.36 10.90
CA VAL A 912 5.60 11.18 10.31
C VAL A 912 5.84 12.20 9.19
N LEU A 913 4.88 12.34 8.28
CA LEU A 913 4.93 13.27 7.15
C LEU A 913 4.95 14.73 7.63
N GLU A 914 4.09 15.08 8.59
CA GLU A 914 4.07 16.40 9.22
C GLU A 914 5.40 16.70 9.94
N ALA A 915 5.95 15.75 10.70
CA ALA A 915 7.22 15.94 11.40
C ALA A 915 8.39 16.13 10.43
N SER A 916 8.38 15.40 9.30
CA SER A 916 9.38 15.56 8.25
C SER A 916 9.35 16.96 7.65
N ILE A 917 8.17 17.42 7.22
CA ILE A 917 7.97 18.76 6.65
C ILE A 917 8.28 19.87 7.67
N ASN A 918 7.87 19.70 8.92
CA ASN A 918 8.14 20.67 9.97
C ASN A 918 9.63 20.77 10.30
N LEU A 919 10.36 19.64 10.28
CA LEU A 919 11.81 19.66 10.48
C LEU A 919 12.52 20.31 9.30
N ASP A 920 12.15 19.97 8.07
CA ASP A 920 12.68 20.57 6.85
C ASP A 920 12.51 22.10 6.85
N ALA A 921 11.27 22.55 7.10
CA ALA A 921 10.96 23.97 7.24
C ALA A 921 11.70 24.65 8.42
N ALA A 922 12.03 23.90 9.48
CA ALA A 922 12.78 24.43 10.62
C ALA A 922 14.28 24.53 10.32
N ILE A 923 14.84 23.62 9.52
CA ILE A 923 16.20 23.70 8.97
C ILE A 923 16.31 24.93 8.07
N ASP A 924 15.41 25.07 7.09
CA ASP A 924 15.30 26.26 6.23
C ASP A 924 15.09 27.56 7.00
N GLY A 925 14.38 27.46 8.12
CA GLY A 925 14.07 28.57 9.02
C GLY A 925 15.22 29.01 9.94
N LEU A 926 16.39 28.36 9.88
CA LEU A 926 17.54 28.72 10.69
C LEU A 926 18.06 30.11 10.35
N GLN A 927 18.25 30.95 11.38
CA GLN A 927 18.71 32.33 11.22
C GLN A 927 20.12 32.48 11.77
N THR A 928 21.04 33.02 10.98
CA THR A 928 22.43 33.20 11.40
C THR A 928 22.59 34.39 12.36
N THR A 929 23.52 34.29 13.31
CA THR A 929 23.95 35.42 14.11
C THR A 929 24.79 36.36 13.26
N ASN A 930 24.43 37.66 13.20
CA ASN A 930 25.25 38.66 12.51
C ASN A 930 26.65 38.76 13.14
N VAL A 931 27.67 38.31 12.42
CA VAL A 931 29.08 38.48 12.81
C VAL A 931 29.53 39.90 12.45
N ASP A 932 29.97 40.67 13.45
CA ASP A 932 30.44 42.04 13.26
C ASP A 932 31.92 42.06 12.82
N LYS A 933 32.13 42.24 11.52
CA LYS A 933 33.46 42.37 10.91
C LYS A 933 33.97 43.81 10.83
N SER A 934 33.19 44.80 11.25
CA SER A 934 33.47 46.21 11.00
C SER A 934 34.81 46.68 11.58
N SER A 935 35.17 46.18 12.77
CA SER A 935 36.43 46.52 13.44
C SER A 935 37.65 45.96 12.70
N LEU A 936 37.61 44.68 12.28
CA LEU A 936 38.67 44.05 11.50
C LEU A 936 38.81 44.71 10.12
N GLU A 937 37.68 45.00 9.47
CA GLU A 937 37.65 45.61 8.15
C GLU A 937 38.21 47.04 8.17
N ALA A 938 37.89 47.83 9.19
CA ALA A 938 38.47 49.15 9.40
C ALA A 938 39.99 49.07 9.58
N LEU A 939 40.47 48.12 10.39
CA LEU A 939 41.89 47.94 10.68
C LEU A 939 42.67 47.45 9.45
N TYR A 940 42.16 46.47 8.72
CA TYR A 940 42.75 45.99 7.45
C TYR A 940 42.83 47.13 6.43
N ASN A 941 41.74 47.86 6.21
CA ASN A 941 41.71 48.98 5.26
C ASN A 941 42.67 50.11 5.63
N GLN A 942 42.92 50.34 6.92
CA GLN A 942 43.88 51.34 7.37
C GLN A 942 45.33 51.00 7.01
N TYR A 943 45.70 49.72 6.97
CA TYR A 943 47.10 49.29 6.84
C TYR A 943 47.45 48.50 5.57
N LYS A 944 46.46 48.07 4.76
CA LYS A 944 46.70 47.25 3.56
C LYS A 944 47.65 47.86 2.52
N ASP A 945 47.68 49.19 2.44
CA ASP A 945 48.52 49.94 1.48
C ASP A 945 49.89 50.34 2.06
N LEU A 946 50.23 49.86 3.25
CA LEU A 946 51.54 50.09 3.84
C LEU A 946 52.62 49.34 3.04
N TYR A 947 53.79 49.98 2.85
CA TYR A 947 54.91 49.40 2.09
C TYR A 947 56.17 49.20 2.94
N LYS A 948 56.95 48.16 2.60
CA LYS A 948 58.10 47.66 3.36
C LYS A 948 59.20 48.70 3.64
N THR A 949 59.39 49.64 2.71
CA THR A 949 60.51 50.59 2.77
C THR A 949 60.48 51.41 4.06
N GLY A 950 61.58 51.35 4.81
CA GLY A 950 61.76 52.08 6.06
C GLY A 950 61.44 51.29 7.32
N TYR A 951 60.99 50.03 7.25
CA TYR A 951 60.80 49.14 8.40
C TYR A 951 61.87 48.04 8.47
N THR A 952 62.05 47.43 9.64
CA THR A 952 62.92 46.25 9.79
C THR A 952 62.30 45.05 9.10
N ALA A 953 63.13 44.15 8.56
CA ALA A 953 62.64 42.98 7.83
C ALA A 953 61.76 42.06 8.71
N GLU A 954 62.18 41.85 9.96
CA GLU A 954 61.50 40.99 10.94
C GLU A 954 60.10 41.51 11.29
N THR A 955 59.98 42.77 11.74
CA THR A 955 58.67 43.32 12.13
C THR A 955 57.74 43.52 10.94
N TRP A 956 58.31 43.72 9.74
CA TRP A 956 57.53 43.77 8.51
C TRP A 956 56.91 42.42 8.15
N GLU A 957 57.68 41.33 8.28
CA GLU A 957 57.22 39.97 7.99
C GLU A 957 56.03 39.60 8.88
N THR A 958 56.15 39.80 10.20
CA THR A 958 55.06 39.58 11.17
C THR A 958 53.80 40.39 10.84
N PHE A 959 53.95 41.65 10.41
CA PHE A 959 52.84 42.49 9.97
C PHE A 959 52.16 41.93 8.71
N THR A 960 52.91 41.55 7.69
CA THR A 960 52.33 40.99 6.45
C THR A 960 51.61 39.66 6.67
N GLU A 961 52.09 38.81 7.59
CA GLU A 961 51.40 37.56 7.95
C GLU A 961 50.06 37.84 8.62
N ALA A 962 50.03 38.75 9.60
CA ALA A 962 48.79 39.13 10.29
C ALA A 962 47.79 39.82 9.34
N LEU A 963 48.27 40.67 8.43
CA LEU A 963 47.43 41.33 7.42
C LEU A 963 46.79 40.32 6.45
N LYS A 964 47.53 39.28 6.05
CA LYS A 964 47.01 38.20 5.20
C LYS A 964 45.99 37.34 5.96
N ALA A 965 46.23 37.04 7.23
CA ALA A 965 45.26 36.32 8.05
C ALA A 965 43.95 37.11 8.23
N ALA A 966 44.05 38.42 8.45
CA ALA A 966 42.89 39.32 8.50
C ALA A 966 42.09 39.34 7.19
N GLU A 967 42.77 39.36 6.04
CA GLU A 967 42.12 39.28 4.72
C GLU A 967 41.34 37.97 4.53
N THR A 968 41.93 36.83 4.92
CA THR A 968 41.26 35.52 4.87
C THR A 968 39.99 35.51 5.72
N VAL A 969 40.04 36.01 6.96
CA VAL A 969 38.89 36.04 7.87
C VAL A 969 37.81 37.02 7.39
N LEU A 970 38.18 38.13 6.76
CA LEU A 970 37.22 39.05 6.16
C LEU A 970 36.46 38.40 4.99
N ALA A 971 37.13 37.58 4.18
CA ALA A 971 36.53 36.89 3.04
C ALA A 971 35.68 35.66 3.40
N ASP A 972 35.86 35.09 4.60
CA ASP A 972 35.17 33.88 5.06
C ASP A 972 33.75 34.20 5.58
N THR A 973 32.70 33.83 4.84
CA THR A 973 31.31 34.12 5.23
C THR A 973 30.87 33.41 6.52
N GLU A 974 31.54 32.32 6.88
CA GLU A 974 31.23 31.48 8.06
C GLU A 974 32.11 31.80 9.27
N ALA A 975 32.96 32.83 9.19
CA ALA A 975 33.87 33.17 10.27
C ALA A 975 33.13 33.49 11.58
N ALA A 976 33.45 32.78 12.65
CA ALA A 976 32.91 33.05 13.98
C ALA A 976 33.43 34.39 14.53
N GLN A 977 32.65 35.07 15.38
CA GLN A 977 33.07 36.35 15.99
C GLN A 977 34.43 36.24 16.70
N GLU A 978 34.72 35.11 17.35
CA GLU A 978 36.01 34.89 18.01
C GLU A 978 37.19 34.87 17.02
N GLN A 979 36.99 34.37 15.80
CA GLN A 979 38.00 34.39 14.74
C GLN A 979 38.21 35.81 14.20
N VAL A 980 37.13 36.58 14.06
CA VAL A 980 37.17 37.99 13.66
C VAL A 980 37.90 38.84 14.70
N ASP A 981 37.57 38.66 15.97
CA ASP A 981 38.19 39.38 17.10
C ASP A 981 39.68 38.99 17.22
N ALA A 982 40.00 37.70 17.14
CA ALA A 982 41.39 37.23 17.19
C ALA A 982 42.24 37.76 16.01
N ALA A 983 41.67 37.81 14.80
CA ALA A 983 42.34 38.38 13.65
C ALA A 983 42.56 39.90 13.80
N ALA A 984 41.61 40.61 14.41
CA ALA A 984 41.73 42.04 14.68
C ALA A 984 42.83 42.31 15.71
N ASP A 985 42.85 41.57 16.82
CA ASP A 985 43.87 41.68 17.86
C ASP A 985 45.27 41.33 17.35
N ALA A 986 45.38 40.27 16.52
CA ALA A 986 46.64 39.87 15.90
C ALA A 986 47.17 40.95 14.93
N LEU A 987 46.31 41.50 14.08
CA LEU A 987 46.68 42.58 13.17
C LEU A 987 47.08 43.84 13.94
N GLN A 988 46.34 44.22 14.98
CA GLN A 988 46.65 45.39 15.81
C GLN A 988 48.00 45.21 16.53
N THR A 989 48.25 44.03 17.09
CA THR A 989 49.53 43.70 17.75
C THR A 989 50.69 43.78 16.77
N ALA A 990 50.53 43.28 15.54
CA ALA A 990 51.58 43.31 14.53
C ALA A 990 51.85 44.75 14.04
N VAL A 991 50.81 45.58 13.92
CA VAL A 991 50.93 47.01 13.64
C VAL A 991 51.73 47.73 14.74
N ASP A 992 51.39 47.50 16.01
CA ASP A 992 52.08 48.12 17.16
C ASP A 992 53.54 47.63 17.29
N GLY A 993 53.82 46.43 16.76
CA GLY A 993 55.13 45.81 16.68
C GLY A 993 56.04 46.35 15.58
N LEU A 994 55.54 47.13 14.62
CA LEU A 994 56.36 47.66 13.52
C LEU A 994 57.51 48.54 14.04
N ARG A 995 58.72 48.30 13.52
CA ARG A 995 59.93 49.08 13.89
C ARG A 995 60.63 49.63 12.66
N VAL A 996 61.05 50.90 12.74
CA VAL A 996 61.73 51.60 11.64
C VAL A 996 63.17 51.10 11.51
N SER A 997 63.61 50.83 10.28
CA SER A 997 64.99 50.42 10.03
C SER A 997 65.96 51.58 10.20
N LYS A 998 66.98 51.40 11.03
CA LYS A 998 68.03 52.40 11.30
C LYS A 998 69.34 52.14 10.56
N THR A 999 69.38 51.16 9.65
CA THR A 999 70.63 50.71 9.02
C THR A 999 71.32 51.81 8.22
N MET A 1000 70.55 52.65 7.50
CA MET A 1000 71.10 53.79 6.76
C MET A 1000 71.62 54.88 7.70
N LEU A 1001 70.90 55.15 8.78
CA LEU A 1001 71.32 56.09 9.82
C LEU A 1001 72.64 55.63 10.45
N GLU A 1002 72.72 54.37 10.85
CA GLU A 1002 73.91 53.75 11.42
C GLU A 1002 75.11 53.84 10.47
N TYR A 1003 74.91 53.55 9.18
CA TYR A 1003 75.95 53.66 8.17
C TYR A 1003 76.53 55.08 8.11
N PHE A 1004 75.68 56.10 7.90
CA PHE A 1004 76.15 57.47 7.79
C PHE A 1004 76.67 58.03 9.11
N LEU A 1005 76.14 57.57 10.25
CA LEU A 1005 76.66 57.93 11.57
C LEU A 1005 78.09 57.42 11.75
N ASN A 1006 78.33 56.16 11.38
CA ASN A 1006 79.66 55.56 11.43
C ASN A 1006 80.64 56.24 10.45
N GLN A 1007 80.19 56.58 9.24
CA GLN A 1007 81.02 57.33 8.28
C GLN A 1007 81.38 58.72 8.80
N ALA A 1008 80.40 59.47 9.35
CA ALA A 1008 80.66 60.80 9.89
C ALA A 1008 81.65 60.76 11.06
N LYS A 1009 81.50 59.79 11.98
CA LYS A 1009 82.46 59.55 13.07
C LYS A 1009 83.86 59.21 12.56
N LEU A 1010 83.97 58.41 11.51
CA LEU A 1010 85.25 58.02 10.91
C LEU A 1010 85.98 59.23 10.31
N HIS A 1011 85.27 60.12 9.62
CA HIS A 1011 85.84 61.37 9.11
C HIS A 1011 86.36 62.29 10.23
N VAL A 1012 85.65 62.34 11.37
CA VAL A 1012 86.13 63.06 12.57
C VAL A 1012 87.40 62.41 13.12
N GLU A 1013 87.44 61.07 13.23
CA GLU A 1013 88.60 60.32 13.76
C GLU A 1013 89.85 60.46 12.86
N ASN A 1014 89.68 60.42 11.54
CA ASN A 1014 90.76 60.58 10.56
C ASN A 1014 91.32 62.01 10.49
N GLY A 1015 90.66 62.96 11.17
CA GLY A 1015 91.06 64.37 11.19
C GLY A 1015 90.60 65.17 9.96
N ASP A 1016 89.72 64.60 9.13
CA ASP A 1016 89.20 65.27 7.91
C ASP A 1016 88.43 66.55 8.26
N THR A 1017 87.86 66.63 9.47
CA THR A 1017 87.13 67.80 9.99
C THR A 1017 88.02 68.82 10.73
N ALA A 1018 89.34 68.59 10.87
CA ALA A 1018 90.19 69.42 11.72
C ALA A 1018 90.54 70.81 11.13
N ASN A 1019 90.54 70.94 9.80
CA ASN A 1019 90.97 72.16 9.08
C ASN A 1019 89.85 72.79 8.21
N VAL A 1020 88.60 72.37 8.39
CA VAL A 1020 87.44 72.95 7.68
C VAL A 1020 86.93 74.22 8.37
N VAL A 1021 86.07 74.99 7.69
CA VAL A 1021 85.44 76.18 8.28
C VAL A 1021 84.51 75.82 9.44
N GLU A 1022 84.41 76.70 10.44
CA GLU A 1022 83.65 76.46 11.70
C GLU A 1022 82.21 75.99 11.48
N SER A 1023 81.55 76.47 10.41
CA SER A 1023 80.19 76.04 10.06
C SER A 1023 80.10 74.55 9.68
N VAL A 1024 81.12 73.98 9.04
CA VAL A 1024 81.16 72.56 8.66
C VAL A 1024 81.46 71.69 9.89
N LYS A 1025 82.36 72.13 10.76
CA LYS A 1025 82.64 71.43 12.03
C LYS A 1025 81.38 71.33 12.91
N LYS A 1026 80.65 72.44 13.05
CA LYS A 1026 79.38 72.47 13.77
C LYS A 1026 78.31 71.56 13.16
N LEU A 1027 78.24 71.47 11.82
CA LEU A 1027 77.32 70.54 11.13
C LEU A 1027 77.62 69.07 11.46
N PHE A 1028 78.90 68.68 11.54
CA PHE A 1028 79.28 67.33 11.97
C PHE A 1028 78.88 67.03 13.42
N ASP A 1029 79.20 67.95 14.34
CA ASP A 1029 78.89 67.78 15.77
C ASP A 1029 77.37 67.64 16.00
N GLU A 1030 76.56 68.47 15.34
CA GLU A 1030 75.09 68.42 15.42
C GLU A 1030 74.52 67.15 14.78
N ALA A 1031 74.99 66.78 13.58
CA ALA A 1031 74.50 65.61 12.86
C ALA A 1031 74.86 64.29 13.59
N ILE A 1032 76.05 64.18 14.17
CA ILE A 1032 76.47 63.02 14.96
C ILE A 1032 75.64 62.93 16.24
N ALA A 1033 75.48 64.03 16.98
CA ALA A 1033 74.69 64.03 18.22
C ALA A 1033 73.23 63.64 17.99
N GLU A 1034 72.61 64.16 16.92
CA GLU A 1034 71.25 63.79 16.54
C GLU A 1034 71.15 62.35 16.04
N GLY A 1035 72.12 61.89 15.25
CA GLY A 1035 72.18 60.51 14.80
C GLY A 1035 72.30 59.52 15.96
N GLU A 1036 73.13 59.80 16.96
CA GLU A 1036 73.24 58.99 18.18
C GLU A 1036 71.95 58.98 18.99
N ALA A 1037 71.29 60.14 19.13
CA ALA A 1037 70.02 60.25 19.85
C ALA A 1037 68.91 59.42 19.17
N VAL A 1038 68.80 59.48 17.84
CA VAL A 1038 67.82 58.69 17.08
C VAL A 1038 68.18 57.19 17.09
N MET A 1039 69.47 56.83 17.06
CA MET A 1039 69.92 55.45 17.22
C MET A 1039 69.50 54.86 18.57
N ALA A 1040 69.60 55.63 19.66
CA ALA A 1040 69.21 55.20 21.00
C ALA A 1040 67.69 55.13 21.24
N LYS A 1041 66.87 55.81 20.41
CA LYS A 1041 65.41 55.86 20.57
C LYS A 1041 64.74 54.60 20.02
N GLU A 1042 64.28 53.69 20.89
CA GLU A 1042 63.67 52.40 20.50
C GLU A 1042 62.57 52.54 19.43
N ASN A 1043 61.63 53.47 19.63
CA ASN A 1043 60.52 53.75 18.69
C ASN A 1043 60.77 55.03 17.88
N ALA A 1044 61.92 55.11 17.18
CA ALA A 1044 62.19 56.20 16.26
C ALA A 1044 61.20 56.18 15.08
N THR A 1045 60.66 57.35 14.73
CA THR A 1045 59.78 57.49 13.56
C THR A 1045 60.57 57.45 12.26
N LYS A 1046 59.91 57.13 11.13
CA LYS A 1046 60.55 57.18 9.80
C LYS A 1046 61.15 58.56 9.51
N GLU A 1047 60.46 59.61 9.94
CA GLU A 1047 60.92 60.99 9.76
C GLU A 1047 62.15 61.31 10.61
N GLU A 1048 62.19 60.89 11.88
CA GLU A 1048 63.38 61.09 12.73
C GLU A 1048 64.61 60.36 12.16
N VAL A 1049 64.44 59.11 11.72
CA VAL A 1049 65.52 58.34 11.10
C VAL A 1049 65.96 58.99 9.78
N ALA A 1050 65.02 59.39 8.92
CA ALA A 1050 65.33 60.03 7.64
C ALA A 1050 66.02 61.40 7.80
N ASN A 1051 65.54 62.23 8.74
CA ASN A 1051 66.10 63.56 9.01
C ASN A 1051 67.51 63.45 9.58
N ALA A 1052 67.73 62.58 10.57
CA ALA A 1052 69.06 62.35 11.12
C ALA A 1052 70.03 61.78 10.06
N THR A 1053 69.56 60.84 9.24
CA THR A 1053 70.33 60.27 8.12
C THR A 1053 70.73 61.36 7.13
N THR A 1054 69.78 62.22 6.73
CA THR A 1054 70.01 63.32 5.77
C THR A 1054 71.01 64.34 6.32
N LYS A 1055 70.92 64.68 7.61
CA LYS A 1055 71.88 65.59 8.25
C LYS A 1055 73.31 65.03 8.24
N LEU A 1056 73.46 63.73 8.52
CA LEU A 1056 74.76 63.05 8.43
C LEU A 1056 75.29 63.03 6.99
N MET A 1057 74.43 62.75 6.00
CA MET A 1057 74.79 62.82 4.58
C MET A 1057 75.26 64.21 4.16
N LEU A 1058 74.52 65.26 4.54
CA LEU A 1058 74.86 66.65 4.23
C LEU A 1058 76.16 67.09 4.93
N ALA A 1059 76.38 66.65 6.17
CA ALA A 1059 77.63 66.90 6.87
C ALA A 1059 78.81 66.27 6.13
N ILE A 1060 78.70 64.98 5.75
CA ILE A 1060 79.75 64.27 4.99
C ILE A 1060 80.00 64.95 3.63
N GLN A 1061 78.94 65.31 2.89
CA GLN A 1061 79.06 65.98 1.59
C GLN A 1061 79.72 67.36 1.69
N ALA A 1062 79.60 68.06 2.82
CA ALA A 1062 80.23 69.37 3.01
C ALA A 1062 81.77 69.31 3.16
N LEU A 1063 82.37 68.11 3.14
CA LEU A 1063 83.83 67.91 3.04
C LEU A 1063 84.36 68.04 1.60
N ASP A 1064 83.51 67.82 0.59
CA ASP A 1064 83.83 68.01 -0.83
C ASP A 1064 83.74 69.50 -1.23
#